data_AF-A0A9D2FLM6-F1
#
_entry.id   AF-A0A9D2FLM6-F1
#
_cell.length_a   1.000
_cell.length_b   1.000
_cell.length_c   1.000
_cell.angle_alpha   90.00
_cell.angle_beta   90.00
_cell.angle_gamma   90.00
#
_symmetry.space_group_name_H-M   'P 1'
#
loop_
_entity.id
_entity.type
_entity.pdbx_description
1 polymer ?
#
loop_
_entity_poly.entity_id
_entity_poly.type
_entity_poly.pdbx_seq_one_letter_code
_entity_poly.pdbx_strand_id
1 'polypeptide(L)'
;MAEDRKVYRSPARAANPGPAQGAPRPQAGGSPPQRPGGTPPRRRSAAWRRSRLVLALCLLCLFVVVLVSVLLTRCSAGAAGPARADFGTTAAAWQKNELGYYFNASGEAMPAAVLKGIDVSKYQGEVNWEQAKAAGIDFAIIRCGYGGEWDGQEQGWAQDDDQWRRNADECTRLGIPFGVYLYSYATNEEEARSEADHVARLLGLVAPPQEGLEDYTATPYQLSYPVYYDLEDQSISGIFPEEMAAITKAFFDRLVELGYTGEQGIYASLNWVRARFSDPAFDPWRENLWIARFSDSLGYTGTYDMWQCTYTAPGADYGVQSETVDIDFVMRPFAFTGVADGLGKAVDPVMVNDTRQIELHLDGKDARATLTTNQPAEEEGGQQVFWQSSDTDVATVDKNGVVRARADSGECTVTATLADGTESISCLVRVGDITVPVFATGQLAGSRAGDGASLADVAALKGATPDSILLDAGGSLHGTLSASLTGGMDMLSAFSGAGYDLQAFGAGDLAYGIARLRSDANMAAGPSLAANLRDSEGAAIFYRSTSWNRNRITNGMNYIVERAGYKIGFFSLADTATVTQTIGLVNEETPLANDLIQTAGEQVAALQAEGADAILCIATPGVDVSALQDSLAELGVTAVIDGGAAENQTGALPVLAAGHALEGVGRLNLVFTQGGGCRVELADPVAAGTLLADRAAWEQYGDGGQQETPAASDAADPEKDTAADAADPSAPTERADQAEQQGAAAYYAAVAVLEELDASDTSILNTPLFTYAANPDAGRTISYANYLATLYEEIAENDRSHWPEGWAEAEVTGVAGGVTELEYGDITRQTLLDSLPATARLVLVSTTADAAQSLIDGGAVTRTYHKSLTGYEPEGDNVLLVGDTATLAALGEGNYTILRDYGDLFWDVRMNINDNTSNFTENFVLPEAPTYGVGRNP
;
A
#
# COMPACT_ATOMS: atom_id res chain seq x y z
N MET A 1 -19.94 2.00 -70.18
CA MET A 1 -20.57 1.67 -68.88
C MET A 1 -20.45 0.18 -68.68
N ALA A 2 -20.07 -0.20 -67.46
CA ALA A 2 -19.95 -1.55 -66.91
C ALA A 2 -18.78 -2.40 -67.46
N GLU A 3 -17.61 -2.14 -66.90
CA GLU A 3 -16.47 -3.07 -66.85
C GLU A 3 -16.65 -3.98 -65.62
N ASP A 4 -16.31 -5.27 -65.72
CA ASP A 4 -15.03 -5.76 -65.19
C ASP A 4 -14.82 -7.27 -65.42
N ARG A 5 -13.53 -7.66 -65.35
CA ARG A 5 -12.92 -8.98 -65.13
C ARG A 5 -12.78 -9.98 -66.30
N LYS A 6 -11.51 -10.30 -66.60
CA LYS A 6 -10.96 -11.67 -66.72
C LYS A 6 -9.42 -11.65 -66.81
N VAL A 7 -8.71 -12.27 -65.86
CA VAL A 7 -8.08 -13.62 -65.88
C VAL A 7 -6.71 -13.72 -66.58
N TYR A 8 -5.69 -13.96 -65.74
CA TYR A 8 -4.52 -14.85 -65.84
C TYR A 8 -4.11 -15.47 -67.20
N ARG A 9 -2.81 -15.31 -67.55
CA ARG A 9 -1.80 -16.37 -67.90
C ARG A 9 -0.70 -15.86 -68.86
N SER A 10 0.57 -16.02 -68.46
CA SER A 10 1.70 -16.37 -69.36
C SER A 10 1.49 -17.80 -69.93
N PRO A 11 2.11 -18.30 -71.04
CA PRO A 11 3.57 -18.25 -71.26
C PRO A 11 4.13 -18.45 -72.71
N ALA A 12 5.48 -18.55 -72.78
CA ALA A 12 6.28 -19.53 -73.53
C ALA A 12 6.61 -19.38 -75.04
N ARG A 13 7.91 -19.11 -75.29
CA ARG A 13 8.96 -20.04 -75.82
C ARG A 13 9.11 -20.28 -77.34
N ALA A 14 10.39 -20.50 -77.70
CA ALA A 14 11.00 -21.14 -78.89
C ALA A 14 11.38 -20.23 -80.09
N ALA A 15 12.42 -20.49 -80.89
CA ALA A 15 13.74 -21.13 -80.77
C ALA A 15 14.48 -20.94 -82.12
N ASN A 16 15.76 -20.50 -82.11
CA ASN A 16 16.88 -20.78 -83.06
C ASN A 16 16.73 -20.56 -84.60
N PRO A 17 17.80 -20.69 -85.43
CA PRO A 17 19.21 -20.26 -85.31
C PRO A 17 19.82 -19.62 -86.61
N GLY A 18 20.96 -18.92 -86.47
CA GLY A 18 22.06 -18.77 -87.47
C GLY A 18 21.82 -17.94 -88.76
N PRO A 19 22.86 -17.59 -89.56
CA PRO A 19 24.28 -17.93 -89.44
C PRO A 19 25.26 -16.72 -89.56
N ALA A 20 26.55 -16.99 -89.37
CA ALA A 20 27.65 -16.23 -89.95
C ALA A 20 28.42 -17.12 -90.93
N GLN A 21 29.06 -16.52 -91.94
CA GLN A 21 30.36 -16.85 -92.58
C GLN A 21 30.32 -16.35 -94.05
N GLY A 22 31.37 -15.79 -94.64
CA GLY A 22 32.77 -15.89 -94.25
C GLY A 22 33.71 -14.93 -94.99
N ALA A 23 34.98 -15.13 -94.62
CA ALA A 23 36.25 -14.52 -95.01
C ALA A 23 36.64 -14.86 -96.48
N PRO A 24 37.91 -14.81 -97.01
CA PRO A 24 39.23 -14.59 -96.38
C PRO A 24 40.33 -13.85 -97.22
N ARG A 25 41.54 -13.80 -96.62
CA ARG A 25 42.88 -13.38 -97.11
C ARG A 25 43.47 -14.31 -98.21
N PRO A 26 44.60 -13.97 -98.87
CA PRO A 26 45.99 -14.35 -98.41
C PRO A 26 47.06 -13.24 -98.62
N GLN A 27 48.09 -13.04 -97.76
CA GLN A 27 49.47 -13.62 -97.71
C GLN A 27 50.29 -13.51 -99.03
N ALA A 28 51.59 -13.13 -99.11
CA ALA A 28 52.65 -12.75 -98.16
C ALA A 28 53.91 -12.23 -98.93
N GLY A 29 54.79 -11.45 -98.25
CA GLY A 29 56.27 -11.50 -98.42
C GLY A 29 57.03 -10.32 -99.08
N GLY A 30 57.91 -9.62 -98.32
CA GLY A 30 59.11 -8.94 -98.87
C GLY A 30 59.58 -7.59 -98.28
N SER A 31 60.25 -7.62 -97.12
CA SER A 31 61.24 -6.65 -96.54
C SER A 31 60.84 -5.20 -96.14
N PRO A 32 61.44 -4.60 -95.07
CA PRO A 32 60.90 -3.41 -94.39
C PRO A 32 61.60 -2.10 -94.82
N PRO A 33 60.85 -1.05 -95.23
CA PRO A 33 60.99 0.25 -94.56
C PRO A 33 59.73 1.17 -94.58
N GLN A 34 59.77 2.16 -93.67
CA GLN A 34 59.19 3.54 -93.72
C GLN A 34 57.71 3.77 -94.16
N ARG A 35 56.89 4.29 -93.23
CA ARG A 35 55.52 4.77 -93.45
C ARG A 35 55.44 6.30 -93.57
N PRO A 36 54.97 6.84 -94.70
CA PRO A 36 54.17 8.06 -94.80
C PRO A 36 52.67 7.66 -94.98
N GLY A 37 51.66 8.46 -94.64
CA GLY A 37 51.38 9.80 -95.15
C GLY A 37 50.48 9.70 -96.39
N GLY A 38 49.26 10.26 -96.35
CA GLY A 38 48.46 10.53 -97.56
C GLY A 38 46.99 10.08 -97.56
N THR A 39 46.11 10.96 -97.07
CA THR A 39 44.70 11.26 -97.44
C THR A 39 44.36 11.16 -98.96
N PRO A 40 43.09 11.29 -99.46
CA PRO A 40 41.74 11.56 -98.87
C PRO A 40 40.60 10.72 -99.59
N PRO A 41 39.29 11.09 -99.72
CA PRO A 41 38.46 12.17 -99.15
C PRO A 41 37.01 11.77 -98.69
N ARG A 42 36.28 12.80 -98.19
CA ARG A 42 34.80 13.04 -98.19
C ARG A 42 33.93 12.73 -96.95
N ARG A 43 33.75 13.81 -96.18
CA ARG A 43 32.52 14.40 -95.56
C ARG A 43 31.34 13.47 -95.17
N ARG A 44 30.97 13.55 -93.87
CA ARG A 44 29.64 13.79 -93.22
C ARG A 44 29.67 13.04 -91.87
N SER A 45 29.09 13.47 -90.75
CA SER A 45 28.20 14.57 -90.36
C SER A 45 28.22 14.72 -88.83
N ALA A 46 27.78 15.86 -88.31
CA ALA A 46 27.75 16.24 -86.90
C ALA A 46 26.70 15.49 -86.04
N ALA A 47 26.40 14.21 -86.31
CA ALA A 47 25.37 13.44 -85.61
C ALA A 47 25.87 12.67 -84.36
N TRP A 48 27.19 12.49 -84.22
CA TRP A 48 27.77 11.56 -83.23
C TRP A 48 28.01 12.15 -81.82
N ARG A 49 27.95 13.47 -81.63
CA ARG A 49 28.15 14.11 -80.30
C ARG A 49 26.88 14.25 -79.46
N ARG A 50 25.69 14.29 -80.08
CA ARG A 50 24.41 14.40 -79.36
C ARG A 50 23.98 13.09 -78.71
N SER A 51 24.33 11.95 -79.29
CA SER A 51 23.91 10.63 -78.79
C SER A 51 24.65 10.20 -77.51
N ARG A 52 25.94 10.57 -77.34
CA ARG A 52 26.69 10.33 -76.09
C ARG A 52 26.25 11.21 -74.92
N LEU A 53 25.82 12.44 -75.22
CA LEU A 53 25.27 13.36 -74.21
C LEU A 53 23.90 12.91 -73.73
N VAL A 54 23.04 12.41 -74.63
CA VAL A 54 21.75 11.80 -74.26
C VAL A 54 21.95 10.51 -73.47
N LEU A 55 22.88 9.64 -73.87
CA LEU A 55 23.17 8.41 -73.11
C LEU A 55 23.72 8.70 -71.71
N ALA A 56 24.60 9.69 -71.57
CA ALA A 56 25.12 10.14 -70.29
C ALA A 56 24.03 10.78 -69.42
N LEU A 57 23.12 11.57 -70.00
CA LEU A 57 21.97 12.12 -69.29
C LEU A 57 21.01 11.02 -68.84
N CYS A 58 20.77 10.01 -69.68
CA CYS A 58 19.93 8.87 -69.33
C CYS A 58 20.56 8.03 -68.20
N LEU A 59 21.88 7.81 -68.22
CA LEU A 59 22.59 7.11 -67.15
C LEU A 59 22.62 7.93 -65.85
N LEU A 60 22.75 9.26 -65.94
CA LEU A 60 22.66 10.15 -64.78
C LEU A 60 21.24 10.16 -64.21
N CYS A 61 20.20 10.24 -65.04
CA CYS A 61 18.81 10.12 -64.60
C CYS A 61 18.53 8.75 -64.01
N LEU A 62 19.08 7.67 -64.57
CA LEU A 62 18.92 6.33 -64.01
C LEU A 62 19.65 6.19 -62.67
N PHE A 63 20.82 6.80 -62.52
CA PHE A 63 21.54 6.86 -61.26
C PHE A 63 20.80 7.69 -60.21
N VAL A 64 20.24 8.84 -60.58
CA VAL A 64 19.41 9.67 -59.70
C VAL A 64 18.12 8.94 -59.34
N VAL A 65 17.47 8.25 -60.28
CA VAL A 65 16.28 7.44 -59.99
C VAL A 65 16.63 6.28 -59.08
N VAL A 66 17.75 5.58 -59.27
CA VAL A 66 18.19 4.52 -58.35
C VAL A 66 18.55 5.11 -56.99
N LEU A 67 19.24 6.24 -56.93
CA LEU A 67 19.60 6.90 -55.67
C LEU A 67 18.36 7.39 -54.93
N VAL A 68 17.40 8.00 -55.63
CA VAL A 68 16.11 8.45 -55.10
C VAL A 68 15.23 7.25 -54.76
N SER A 69 15.26 6.16 -55.50
CA SER A 69 14.54 4.93 -55.17
C SER A 69 15.17 4.21 -53.97
N VAL A 70 16.50 4.24 -53.80
CA VAL A 70 17.22 3.73 -52.62
C VAL A 70 16.99 4.63 -51.42
N LEU A 71 16.95 5.95 -51.60
CA LEU A 71 16.58 6.91 -50.58
C LEU A 71 15.10 6.75 -50.20
N LEU A 72 14.19 6.60 -51.17
CA LEU A 72 12.77 6.37 -50.92
C LEU A 72 12.54 5.00 -50.28
N THR A 73 13.24 3.93 -50.66
CA THR A 73 13.15 2.61 -49.98
C THR A 73 13.78 2.64 -48.60
N ARG A 74 14.84 3.42 -48.36
CA ARG A 74 15.39 3.66 -47.01
C ARG A 74 14.54 4.61 -46.17
N CYS A 75 13.74 5.49 -46.79
CA CYS A 75 12.79 6.36 -46.12
C CYS A 75 11.39 5.72 -45.98
N SER A 76 11.09 4.62 -46.68
CA SER A 76 9.82 3.87 -46.58
C SER A 76 9.95 2.51 -45.89
N ALA A 77 11.19 2.02 -45.67
CA ALA A 77 11.47 1.08 -44.61
C ALA A 77 11.47 1.88 -43.29
N GLY A 78 10.29 2.03 -42.67
CA GLY A 78 10.23 2.34 -41.24
C GLY A 78 11.09 1.31 -40.49
N ALA A 79 11.67 1.70 -39.36
CA ALA A 79 12.38 0.75 -38.50
C ALA A 79 11.48 -0.47 -38.31
N ALA A 80 11.95 -1.65 -38.72
CA ALA A 80 11.22 -2.89 -38.45
C ALA A 80 11.01 -2.95 -36.94
N GLY A 81 9.76 -3.17 -36.50
CA GLY A 81 9.44 -3.29 -35.07
C GLY A 81 10.19 -4.46 -34.42
N PRO A 82 10.01 -4.65 -33.10
CA PRO A 82 10.64 -5.76 -32.40
C PRO A 82 10.30 -7.10 -33.07
N ALA A 83 11.24 -8.04 -33.01
CA ALA A 83 11.01 -9.38 -33.51
C ALA A 83 9.91 -10.08 -32.69
N ARG A 84 9.33 -11.15 -33.24
CA ARG A 84 8.48 -12.04 -32.44
C ARG A 84 9.38 -12.89 -31.55
N ALA A 85 9.09 -12.93 -30.25
CA ALA A 85 9.80 -13.77 -29.29
C ALA A 85 9.90 -15.23 -29.79
N ASP A 86 11.11 -15.77 -29.74
CA ASP A 86 11.41 -17.17 -30.05
C ASP A 86 12.32 -17.75 -28.96
N PHE A 87 11.77 -18.63 -28.14
CA PHE A 87 12.49 -19.29 -27.06
C PHE A 87 13.07 -20.66 -27.47
N GLY A 88 12.86 -21.09 -28.72
CA GLY A 88 13.34 -22.37 -29.22
C GLY A 88 12.62 -23.58 -28.63
N THR A 89 13.33 -24.72 -28.53
CA THR A 89 12.78 -25.95 -27.94
C THR A 89 12.91 -25.93 -26.42
N THR A 90 11.84 -26.31 -25.72
CA THR A 90 11.80 -26.45 -24.26
C THR A 90 12.86 -27.43 -23.75
N ALA A 91 13.59 -27.06 -22.70
CA ALA A 91 14.52 -27.92 -21.97
C ALA A 91 13.84 -28.62 -20.78
N ALA A 92 14.56 -29.53 -20.11
CA ALA A 92 14.11 -30.08 -18.83
C ALA A 92 14.03 -28.98 -17.76
N ALA A 93 13.24 -29.23 -16.71
CA ALA A 93 13.06 -28.30 -15.60
C ALA A 93 14.40 -27.78 -15.05
N TRP A 94 14.51 -26.46 -14.94
CA TRP A 94 15.66 -25.72 -14.44
C TRP A 94 16.94 -25.87 -15.29
N GLN A 95 16.81 -26.39 -16.53
CA GLN A 95 17.93 -26.55 -17.46
C GLN A 95 17.90 -25.52 -18.59
N LYS A 96 19.08 -25.27 -19.14
CA LYS A 96 19.31 -24.34 -20.25
C LYS A 96 19.14 -25.05 -21.58
N ASN A 97 18.45 -24.46 -22.55
CA ASN A 97 18.35 -24.99 -23.90
C ASN A 97 19.53 -24.54 -24.79
N GLU A 98 19.51 -24.97 -26.06
CA GLU A 98 20.55 -24.64 -27.05
C GLU A 98 20.64 -23.14 -27.39
N LEU A 99 19.56 -22.39 -27.19
CA LEU A 99 19.53 -20.93 -27.37
C LEU A 99 19.94 -20.16 -26.11
N GLY A 100 20.18 -20.84 -24.99
CA GLY A 100 20.61 -20.21 -23.75
C GLY A 100 19.48 -19.84 -22.78
N TYR A 101 18.23 -20.21 -23.03
CA TYR A 101 17.12 -19.94 -22.11
C TYR A 101 16.96 -21.05 -21.07
N TYR A 102 16.72 -20.68 -19.82
CA TYR A 102 16.30 -21.62 -18.78
C TYR A 102 14.78 -21.81 -18.81
N PHE A 103 14.32 -22.99 -18.37
CA PHE A 103 12.91 -23.35 -18.35
C PHE A 103 12.45 -23.73 -16.95
N ASN A 104 11.26 -23.30 -16.53
CA ASN A 104 10.66 -23.67 -15.24
C ASN A 104 10.15 -25.14 -15.26
N ALA A 105 9.58 -25.62 -14.15
CA ALA A 105 9.09 -27.01 -14.08
C ALA A 105 7.86 -27.25 -14.97
N SER A 106 7.09 -26.20 -15.28
CA SER A 106 6.01 -26.21 -16.28
C SER A 106 6.48 -26.16 -17.74
N GLY A 107 7.78 -25.99 -18.02
CA GLY A 107 8.34 -25.96 -19.37
C GLY A 107 8.22 -24.61 -20.09
N GLU A 108 7.99 -23.53 -19.35
CA GLU A 108 7.96 -22.15 -19.84
C GLU A 108 9.36 -21.53 -19.76
N ALA A 109 9.70 -20.70 -20.75
CA ALA A 109 10.99 -20.02 -20.80
C ALA A 109 11.08 -18.89 -19.77
N MET A 110 12.25 -18.72 -19.16
CA MET A 110 12.54 -17.66 -18.19
C MET A 110 13.57 -16.70 -18.80
N PRO A 111 13.16 -15.73 -19.64
CA PRO A 111 14.10 -14.84 -20.35
C PRO A 111 14.98 -14.01 -19.42
N ALA A 112 14.46 -13.60 -18.25
CA ALA A 112 15.21 -12.87 -17.24
C ALA A 112 16.28 -13.71 -16.51
N ALA A 113 16.22 -15.04 -16.57
CA ALA A 113 17.18 -15.91 -15.88
C ALA A 113 18.49 -16.01 -16.68
N VAL A 114 19.59 -15.50 -16.13
CA VAL A 114 20.88 -15.40 -16.86
C VAL A 114 21.93 -16.41 -16.41
N LEU A 115 21.98 -16.72 -15.11
CA LEU A 115 22.93 -17.65 -14.48
C LEU A 115 22.20 -18.58 -13.51
N LYS A 116 22.68 -19.82 -13.38
CA LYS A 116 22.15 -20.84 -12.46
C LYS A 116 23.14 -21.14 -11.35
N GLY A 117 22.69 -21.11 -10.11
CA GLY A 117 23.49 -21.37 -8.93
C GLY A 117 22.84 -22.38 -7.99
N ILE A 118 23.55 -22.64 -6.89
CA ILE A 118 23.04 -23.36 -5.73
C ILE A 118 23.40 -22.60 -4.46
N ASP A 119 22.54 -22.62 -3.47
CA ASP A 119 22.90 -22.26 -2.11
C ASP A 119 23.13 -23.50 -1.24
N VAL A 120 24.12 -23.41 -0.36
CA VAL A 120 24.59 -24.55 0.43
C VAL A 120 25.01 -24.15 1.84
N SER A 121 24.86 -25.10 2.75
CA SER A 121 25.29 -25.03 4.14
C SER A 121 25.84 -26.39 4.58
N LYS A 122 26.12 -26.57 5.87
CA LYS A 122 26.46 -27.89 6.43
C LYS A 122 25.46 -29.00 6.11
N TYR A 123 24.19 -28.66 5.85
CA TYR A 123 23.14 -29.64 5.56
C TYR A 123 23.32 -30.35 4.21
N GLN A 124 24.07 -29.74 3.28
CA GLN A 124 24.38 -30.31 1.97
C GLN A 124 25.60 -31.27 2.01
N GLY A 125 26.25 -31.39 3.18
CA GLY A 125 27.43 -32.23 3.36
C GLY A 125 28.64 -31.72 2.58
N GLU A 126 29.53 -32.63 2.20
CA GLU A 126 30.73 -32.28 1.47
C GLU A 126 30.49 -32.20 -0.05
N VAL A 127 30.40 -30.97 -0.59
CA VAL A 127 30.10 -30.72 -2.02
C VAL A 127 31.30 -31.04 -2.93
N ASN A 128 31.04 -31.73 -4.04
CA ASN A 128 31.97 -31.91 -5.15
C ASN A 128 31.81 -30.77 -6.17
N TRP A 129 32.53 -29.68 -5.93
CA TRP A 129 32.43 -28.45 -6.73
C TRP A 129 32.88 -28.59 -8.19
N GLU A 130 33.75 -29.55 -8.53
CA GLU A 130 34.10 -29.84 -9.92
C GLU A 130 32.92 -30.46 -10.69
N GLN A 131 32.17 -31.35 -10.02
CA GLN A 131 30.95 -31.91 -10.58
C GLN A 131 29.83 -30.86 -10.67
N ALA A 132 29.64 -30.04 -9.63
CA ALA A 132 28.67 -28.93 -9.64
C ALA A 132 28.91 -28.00 -10.85
N LYS A 133 30.16 -27.57 -11.04
CA LYS A 133 30.56 -26.74 -12.19
C LYS A 133 30.29 -27.45 -13.53
N ALA A 134 30.57 -28.75 -13.62
CA ALA A 134 30.28 -29.52 -14.83
C ALA A 134 28.77 -29.70 -15.10
N ALA A 135 27.93 -29.66 -14.05
CA ALA A 135 26.47 -29.70 -14.13
C ALA A 135 25.84 -28.33 -14.49
N GLY A 136 26.67 -27.34 -14.79
CA GLY A 136 26.23 -26.00 -15.18
C GLY A 136 25.83 -25.12 -14.00
N ILE A 137 26.48 -25.30 -12.85
CA ILE A 137 26.44 -24.32 -11.75
C ILE A 137 27.45 -23.22 -12.04
N ASP A 138 26.93 -22.00 -12.20
CA ASP A 138 27.66 -20.78 -12.55
C ASP A 138 28.13 -20.01 -11.31
N PHE A 139 27.42 -20.12 -10.18
CA PHE A 139 27.74 -19.46 -8.90
C PHE A 139 27.23 -20.24 -7.68
N ALA A 140 27.61 -19.80 -6.48
CA ALA A 140 27.07 -20.32 -5.22
C ALA A 140 26.80 -19.24 -4.16
N ILE A 141 25.78 -19.40 -3.33
CA ILE A 141 25.62 -18.63 -2.10
C ILE A 141 25.86 -19.56 -0.90
N ILE A 142 26.83 -19.25 -0.04
CA ILE A 142 27.29 -20.18 1.00
C ILE A 142 26.90 -19.63 2.37
N ARG A 143 26.28 -20.45 3.24
CA ARG A 143 26.10 -20.04 4.63
C ARG A 143 27.45 -19.91 5.31
N CYS A 144 27.79 -18.73 5.80
CA CYS A 144 29.02 -18.53 6.55
C CYS A 144 28.82 -18.86 8.05
N GLY A 145 27.65 -18.55 8.59
CA GLY A 145 27.27 -18.85 9.97
C GLY A 145 25.82 -18.49 10.25
N TYR A 146 25.48 -18.50 11.53
CA TYR A 146 24.19 -18.03 12.06
C TYR A 146 24.43 -17.26 13.36
N GLY A 147 23.57 -16.32 13.72
CA GLY A 147 23.69 -15.58 14.98
C GLY A 147 25.00 -14.80 15.15
N GLY A 148 25.22 -14.32 16.39
CA GLY A 148 26.24 -13.35 16.74
C GLY A 148 27.67 -13.91 16.86
N GLU A 149 28.63 -12.99 16.98
CA GLU A 149 30.02 -13.35 17.22
C GLU A 149 30.21 -13.95 18.62
N TRP A 150 31.10 -14.94 18.73
CA TRP A 150 31.34 -15.63 20.00
C TRP A 150 32.13 -14.76 20.99
N ASP A 151 31.56 -14.55 22.18
CA ASP A 151 32.14 -13.74 23.24
C ASP A 151 33.10 -14.48 24.18
N GLY A 152 33.30 -15.79 23.97
CA GLY A 152 34.19 -16.64 24.76
C GLY A 152 33.59 -17.21 26.05
N GLN A 153 32.32 -16.94 26.38
CA GLN A 153 31.72 -17.40 27.64
C GLN A 153 31.34 -18.88 27.63
N GLU A 154 30.78 -19.38 26.53
CA GLU A 154 30.34 -20.78 26.41
C GLU A 154 31.28 -21.59 25.51
N GLN A 155 31.94 -22.63 26.05
CA GLN A 155 32.83 -23.48 25.26
C GLN A 155 32.08 -24.22 24.15
N GLY A 156 32.56 -24.11 22.91
CA GLY A 156 32.00 -24.81 21.76
C GLY A 156 30.75 -24.14 21.16
N TRP A 157 30.52 -22.86 21.47
CA TRP A 157 29.39 -22.09 20.98
C TRP A 157 29.66 -21.30 19.69
N ALA A 158 30.80 -21.52 19.02
CA ALA A 158 31.05 -20.86 17.73
C ALA A 158 29.93 -21.22 16.74
N GLN A 159 29.29 -20.19 16.18
CA GLN A 159 28.12 -20.34 15.31
C GLN A 159 28.49 -20.33 13.81
N ASP A 160 29.77 -20.52 13.51
CA ASP A 160 30.31 -20.75 12.17
C ASP A 160 29.61 -21.97 11.53
N ASP A 161 29.34 -21.93 10.22
CA ASP A 161 28.88 -23.12 9.51
C ASP A 161 30.04 -24.10 9.31
N ASP A 162 29.84 -25.37 9.69
CA ASP A 162 30.88 -26.42 9.65
C ASP A 162 31.50 -26.63 8.25
N GLN A 163 30.78 -26.28 7.18
CA GLN A 163 31.27 -26.38 5.80
C GLN A 163 31.77 -25.05 5.21
N TRP A 164 31.68 -23.94 5.94
CA TRP A 164 32.03 -22.59 5.46
C TRP A 164 33.40 -22.56 4.79
N ARG A 165 34.47 -22.87 5.54
CA ARG A 165 35.84 -22.81 5.05
C ARG A 165 36.04 -23.66 3.81
N ARG A 166 35.57 -24.91 3.84
CA ARG A 166 35.78 -25.83 2.72
C ARG A 166 35.09 -25.32 1.45
N ASN A 167 33.84 -24.87 1.57
CA ASN A 167 33.09 -24.37 0.43
C ASN A 167 33.71 -23.08 -0.12
N ALA A 168 34.08 -22.12 0.73
CA ALA A 168 34.74 -20.88 0.31
C ALA A 168 36.11 -21.15 -0.35
N ASP A 169 36.92 -22.03 0.22
CA ASP A 169 38.24 -22.39 -0.32
C ASP A 169 38.12 -23.10 -1.68
N GLU A 170 37.18 -24.03 -1.83
CA GLU A 170 37.00 -24.76 -3.09
C GLU A 170 36.41 -23.88 -4.19
N CYS A 171 35.43 -23.02 -3.87
CA CYS A 171 34.93 -22.02 -4.82
C CYS A 171 36.04 -21.06 -5.26
N THR A 172 36.86 -20.58 -4.32
CA THR A 172 38.03 -19.74 -4.62
C THR A 172 39.04 -20.48 -5.51
N ARG A 173 39.38 -21.73 -5.18
CA ARG A 173 40.33 -22.57 -5.93
C ARG A 173 39.87 -22.83 -7.36
N LEU A 174 38.57 -23.09 -7.55
CA LEU A 174 37.98 -23.42 -8.84
C LEU A 174 37.52 -22.19 -9.63
N GLY A 175 37.59 -21.00 -9.04
CA GLY A 175 37.09 -19.75 -9.61
C GLY A 175 35.59 -19.83 -9.89
N ILE A 176 34.82 -20.37 -8.94
CA ILE A 176 33.36 -20.32 -8.93
C ILE A 176 32.97 -19.05 -8.17
N PRO A 177 32.34 -18.05 -8.82
CA PRO A 177 31.81 -16.87 -8.15
C PRO A 177 30.90 -17.27 -6.98
N PHE A 178 31.10 -16.66 -5.81
CA PHE A 178 30.25 -16.92 -4.67
C PHE A 178 29.94 -15.68 -3.83
N GLY A 179 28.82 -15.73 -3.14
CA GLY A 179 28.42 -14.83 -2.06
C GLY A 179 28.20 -15.62 -0.78
N VAL A 180 27.76 -14.92 0.26
CA VAL A 180 27.51 -15.55 1.56
C VAL A 180 26.18 -15.13 2.12
N TYR A 181 25.61 -15.96 2.99
CA TYR A 181 24.52 -15.52 3.86
C TYR A 181 24.83 -15.82 5.33
N LEU A 182 24.26 -15.00 6.22
CA LEU A 182 24.23 -15.21 7.65
C LEU A 182 22.77 -15.30 8.11
N TYR A 183 22.40 -16.44 8.71
CA TYR A 183 21.07 -16.67 9.27
C TYR A 183 20.89 -15.87 10.57
N SER A 184 20.02 -14.86 10.55
CA SER A 184 19.89 -13.91 11.66
C SER A 184 18.96 -14.39 12.76
N TYR A 185 19.34 -14.09 14.01
CA TYR A 185 18.48 -14.14 15.20
C TYR A 185 18.31 -12.77 15.86
N ALA A 186 18.86 -11.70 15.27
CA ALA A 186 18.92 -10.39 15.91
C ALA A 186 17.53 -9.77 16.10
N THR A 187 17.23 -9.44 17.34
CA THR A 187 16.00 -8.74 17.75
C THR A 187 16.21 -7.25 18.02
N ASN A 188 17.45 -6.79 17.97
CA ASN A 188 17.84 -5.40 18.17
C ASN A 188 19.15 -5.06 17.43
N GLU A 189 19.46 -3.76 17.36
CA GLU A 189 20.64 -3.26 16.64
C GLU A 189 21.97 -3.76 17.22
N GLU A 190 22.07 -3.99 18.53
CA GLU A 190 23.31 -4.47 19.16
C GLU A 190 23.61 -5.91 18.77
N GLU A 191 22.59 -6.77 18.77
CA GLU A 191 22.68 -8.15 18.28
C GLU A 191 23.06 -8.17 16.80
N ALA A 192 22.42 -7.35 15.96
CA ALA A 192 22.76 -7.23 14.54
C ALA A 192 24.21 -6.77 14.31
N ARG A 193 24.73 -5.87 15.15
CA ARG A 193 26.15 -5.46 15.08
C ARG A 193 27.09 -6.61 15.46
N SER A 194 26.71 -7.46 16.41
CA SER A 194 27.46 -8.69 16.74
C SER A 194 27.43 -9.71 15.59
N GLU A 195 26.29 -9.85 14.93
CA GLU A 195 26.14 -10.67 13.72
C GLU A 195 27.03 -10.16 12.56
N ALA A 196 27.15 -8.83 12.43
CA ALA A 196 28.08 -8.22 11.48
C ALA A 196 29.56 -8.45 11.83
N ASP A 197 29.92 -8.38 13.12
CA ASP A 197 31.27 -8.71 13.60
C ASP A 197 31.63 -10.17 13.23
N HIS A 198 30.67 -11.09 13.37
CA HIS A 198 30.82 -12.50 13.01
C HIS A 198 31.14 -12.68 11.52
N VAL A 199 30.33 -12.08 10.64
CA VAL A 199 30.59 -12.14 9.19
C VAL A 199 31.94 -11.48 8.84
N ALA A 200 32.27 -10.35 9.45
CA ALA A 200 33.54 -9.67 9.21
C ALA A 200 34.76 -10.54 9.56
N ARG A 201 34.69 -11.32 10.66
CA ARG A 201 35.73 -12.31 11.01
C ARG A 201 35.81 -13.41 9.95
N LEU A 202 34.69 -13.99 9.56
CA LEU A 202 34.64 -15.11 8.60
C LEU A 202 35.13 -14.71 7.20
N LEU A 203 34.95 -13.46 6.81
CA LEU A 203 35.49 -12.89 5.58
C LEU A 203 36.98 -12.49 5.70
N GLY A 204 37.55 -12.51 6.90
CA GLY A 204 38.95 -12.11 7.16
C GLY A 204 39.18 -10.60 7.19
N LEU A 205 38.15 -9.80 7.44
CA LEU A 205 38.25 -8.35 7.59
C LEU A 205 38.85 -7.94 8.93
N VAL A 206 38.57 -8.73 9.97
CA VAL A 206 39.08 -8.54 11.34
C VAL A 206 39.67 -9.83 11.88
N ALA A 207 40.63 -9.70 12.80
CA ALA A 207 41.19 -10.84 13.53
C ALA A 207 40.16 -11.38 14.54
N PRO A 208 40.19 -12.69 14.85
CA PRO A 208 39.25 -13.26 15.81
C PRO A 208 39.36 -12.59 17.18
N PRO A 209 38.23 -12.28 17.85
CA PRO A 209 38.25 -11.63 19.16
C PRO A 209 38.69 -12.57 20.29
N GLN A 210 38.57 -13.89 20.08
CA GLN A 210 38.83 -14.93 21.09
C GLN A 210 39.80 -15.99 20.57
N GLU A 211 40.56 -16.58 21.49
CA GLU A 211 41.42 -17.73 21.20
C GLU A 211 40.56 -18.98 20.93
N GLY A 212 40.85 -19.69 19.84
CA GLY A 212 40.11 -20.91 19.43
C GLY A 212 39.17 -20.71 18.26
N LEU A 213 38.88 -19.45 17.86
CA LEU A 213 38.25 -19.14 16.58
C LEU A 213 39.30 -19.18 15.46
N GLU A 214 38.86 -19.55 14.26
CA GLU A 214 39.73 -19.56 13.10
C GLU A 214 40.03 -18.14 12.59
N ASP A 215 41.28 -17.91 12.18
CA ASP A 215 41.75 -16.63 11.64
C ASP A 215 41.83 -16.68 10.11
N TYR A 216 41.05 -15.80 9.47
CA TYR A 216 40.95 -15.68 8.02
C TYR A 216 41.72 -14.46 7.48
N THR A 217 42.33 -13.63 8.33
CA THR A 217 42.96 -12.35 7.93
C THR A 217 44.21 -12.52 7.05
N ALA A 218 44.83 -13.71 7.08
CA ALA A 218 45.97 -14.03 6.21
C ALA A 218 45.57 -14.12 4.73
N THR A 219 44.34 -14.54 4.46
CA THR A 219 43.77 -14.67 3.11
C THR A 219 42.28 -14.28 3.14
N PRO A 220 41.96 -12.98 3.19
CA PRO A 220 40.57 -12.52 3.20
C PRO A 220 39.82 -12.99 1.96
N TYR A 221 38.56 -13.39 2.11
CA TYR A 221 37.74 -13.85 1.00
C TYR A 221 37.23 -12.65 0.19
N GLN A 222 37.27 -12.78 -1.14
CA GLN A 222 36.71 -11.79 -2.05
C GLN A 222 35.45 -12.36 -2.69
N LEU A 223 34.30 -11.77 -2.35
CA LEU A 223 33.01 -12.21 -2.84
C LEU A 223 32.70 -11.63 -4.22
N SER A 224 31.99 -12.40 -5.03
CA SER A 224 31.43 -11.94 -6.33
C SER A 224 29.94 -11.63 -6.25
N TYR A 225 29.28 -12.09 -5.20
CA TYR A 225 27.89 -11.82 -4.86
C TYR A 225 27.80 -11.18 -3.46
N PRO A 226 26.68 -10.56 -3.10
CA PRO A 226 26.50 -9.90 -1.81
C PRO A 226 26.79 -10.76 -0.58
N VAL A 227 27.00 -10.07 0.54
CA VAL A 227 26.65 -10.61 1.86
C VAL A 227 25.14 -10.46 2.00
N TYR A 228 24.43 -11.57 2.05
CA TYR A 228 23.00 -11.62 2.28
C TYR A 228 22.71 -11.73 3.78
N TYR A 229 21.92 -10.79 4.29
CA TYR A 229 21.35 -10.91 5.62
C TYR A 229 20.03 -11.68 5.53
N ASP A 230 20.00 -12.87 6.13
CA ASP A 230 18.89 -13.80 6.02
C ASP A 230 17.89 -13.55 7.15
N LEU A 231 16.71 -13.04 6.76
CA LEU A 231 15.65 -12.54 7.63
C LEU A 231 14.39 -13.40 7.51
N GLU A 232 14.40 -14.57 8.15
CA GLU A 232 13.26 -15.49 8.11
C GLU A 232 12.97 -16.26 9.40
N ASP A 233 13.77 -16.07 10.46
CA ASP A 233 13.62 -16.85 11.69
C ASP A 233 12.32 -16.51 12.45
N GLN A 234 11.79 -17.52 13.15
CA GLN A 234 10.57 -17.36 13.93
C GLN A 234 10.75 -16.34 15.08
N SER A 235 11.93 -16.26 15.70
CA SER A 235 12.21 -15.35 16.81
C SER A 235 12.11 -13.87 16.40
N ILE A 236 12.47 -13.55 15.15
CA ILE A 236 12.41 -12.19 14.60
C ILE A 236 11.04 -11.89 13.97
N SER A 237 10.10 -12.85 13.97
CA SER A 237 8.79 -12.69 13.31
C SER A 237 7.84 -11.69 13.98
N GLY A 238 8.20 -11.19 15.16
CA GLY A 238 7.49 -10.15 15.93
C GLY A 238 8.13 -8.76 15.90
N ILE A 239 9.24 -8.59 15.16
CA ILE A 239 9.90 -7.28 14.96
C ILE A 239 9.16 -6.51 13.86
N PHE A 240 8.95 -5.21 14.08
CA PHE A 240 8.27 -4.31 13.12
C PHE A 240 9.16 -3.98 11.89
N PRO A 241 8.66 -3.52 10.73
CA PRO A 241 9.44 -3.26 9.52
C PRO A 241 10.46 -2.18 9.72
N GLU A 242 10.09 -1.08 10.39
CA GLU A 242 11.02 0.01 10.68
C GLU A 242 12.14 -0.43 11.62
N GLU A 243 11.82 -1.24 12.64
CA GLU A 243 12.82 -1.83 13.55
C GLU A 243 13.68 -2.85 12.81
N MET A 244 13.08 -3.70 11.99
CA MET A 244 13.79 -4.68 11.16
C MET A 244 14.69 -3.97 10.14
N ALA A 245 14.24 -2.86 9.56
CA ALA A 245 15.04 -2.01 8.70
C ALA A 245 16.19 -1.38 9.49
N ALA A 246 15.97 -0.90 10.72
CA ALA A 246 17.02 -0.37 11.59
C ALA A 246 18.04 -1.45 11.99
N ILE A 247 17.60 -2.66 12.35
CA ILE A 247 18.44 -3.83 12.65
C ILE A 247 19.26 -4.23 11.41
N THR A 248 18.62 -4.31 10.25
CA THR A 248 19.28 -4.58 8.96
C THR A 248 20.31 -3.52 8.63
N LYS A 249 19.95 -2.25 8.83
CA LYS A 249 20.87 -1.11 8.66
C LYS A 249 22.05 -1.21 9.61
N ALA A 250 21.82 -1.52 10.89
CA ALA A 250 22.87 -1.63 11.89
C ALA A 250 23.86 -2.76 11.56
N PHE A 251 23.38 -3.89 11.06
CA PHE A 251 24.20 -4.98 10.54
C PHE A 251 25.11 -4.50 9.40
N PHE A 252 24.53 -3.88 8.36
CA PHE A 252 25.32 -3.46 7.19
C PHE A 252 26.23 -2.26 7.46
N ASP A 253 25.79 -1.26 8.21
CA ASP A 253 26.62 -0.14 8.66
C ASP A 253 27.85 -0.67 9.40
N ARG A 254 27.65 -1.66 10.28
CA ARG A 254 28.73 -2.28 11.03
C ARG A 254 29.70 -3.04 10.13
N LEU A 255 29.22 -3.81 9.15
CA LEU A 255 30.11 -4.44 8.17
C LEU A 255 30.97 -3.41 7.42
N VAL A 256 30.39 -2.29 7.02
CA VAL A 256 31.11 -1.19 6.36
C VAL A 256 32.14 -0.55 7.30
N GLU A 257 31.79 -0.31 8.57
CA GLU A 257 32.72 0.18 9.60
C GLU A 257 33.96 -0.72 9.73
N LEU A 258 33.78 -2.03 9.56
CA LEU A 258 34.84 -3.03 9.64
C LEU A 258 35.60 -3.24 8.32
N GLY A 259 35.28 -2.46 7.29
CA GLY A 259 36.02 -2.42 6.03
C GLY A 259 35.44 -3.29 4.92
N TYR A 260 34.21 -3.80 5.05
CA TYR A 260 33.53 -4.45 3.93
C TYR A 260 33.18 -3.42 2.85
N THR A 261 33.56 -3.70 1.59
CA THR A 261 33.30 -2.82 0.43
C THR A 261 32.53 -3.53 -0.68
N GLY A 262 32.03 -4.73 -0.43
CA GLY A 262 31.23 -5.48 -1.39
C GLY A 262 29.75 -5.09 -1.33
N GLU A 263 28.96 -5.71 -2.20
CA GLU A 263 27.51 -5.51 -2.24
C GLU A 263 26.81 -6.09 -1.00
N GLN A 264 25.68 -5.50 -0.64
CA GLN A 264 24.84 -5.85 0.50
C GLN A 264 23.48 -6.30 -0.02
N GLY A 265 22.98 -7.44 0.45
CA GLY A 265 21.72 -8.00 -0.01
C GLY A 265 20.88 -8.57 1.14
N ILE A 266 19.61 -8.80 0.90
CA ILE A 266 18.72 -9.41 1.88
C ILE A 266 18.20 -10.71 1.29
N TYR A 267 18.10 -11.74 2.12
CA TYR A 267 17.39 -12.97 1.76
C TYR A 267 16.13 -13.12 2.61
N ALA A 268 15.02 -13.48 1.95
CA ALA A 268 13.77 -13.81 2.59
C ALA A 268 12.82 -14.56 1.64
N SER A 269 11.88 -15.33 2.18
CA SER A 269 10.77 -15.86 1.38
C SER A 269 9.84 -14.74 0.88
N LEU A 270 9.14 -14.96 -0.24
CA LEU A 270 8.22 -13.96 -0.79
C LEU A 270 7.14 -13.51 0.21
N ASN A 271 6.66 -14.42 1.06
CA ASN A 271 5.69 -14.08 2.11
C ASN A 271 6.29 -13.11 3.13
N TRP A 272 7.57 -13.26 3.46
CA TRP A 272 8.27 -12.34 4.35
C TRP A 272 8.48 -10.98 3.69
N VAL A 273 8.92 -10.95 2.43
CA VAL A 273 9.07 -9.69 1.67
C VAL A 273 7.78 -8.89 1.68
N ARG A 274 6.65 -9.51 1.33
CA ARG A 274 5.32 -8.88 1.32
C ARG A 274 4.85 -8.42 2.68
N ALA A 275 5.12 -9.22 3.71
CA ALA A 275 4.65 -8.91 5.05
C ALA A 275 5.48 -7.81 5.71
N ARG A 276 6.81 -7.82 5.54
CA ARG A 276 7.77 -7.12 6.42
C ARG A 276 8.64 -6.09 5.76
N PHE A 277 8.79 -6.07 4.44
CA PHE A 277 9.66 -5.11 3.77
C PHE A 277 8.84 -3.98 3.13
N SER A 278 7.78 -3.53 3.82
CA SER A 278 6.96 -2.40 3.37
C SER A 278 7.59 -1.04 3.66
N ASP A 279 8.57 -0.99 4.57
CA ASP A 279 9.27 0.25 4.92
C ASP A 279 10.21 0.70 3.78
N PRO A 280 10.16 1.96 3.33
CA PRO A 280 11.09 2.51 2.33
C PRO A 280 12.57 2.44 2.75
N ALA A 281 12.88 2.31 4.03
CA ALA A 281 14.25 2.12 4.52
C ALA A 281 14.89 0.83 4.01
N PHE A 282 14.12 -0.14 3.49
CA PHE A 282 14.64 -1.32 2.80
C PHE A 282 15.05 -1.07 1.34
N ASP A 283 14.65 0.05 0.74
CA ASP A 283 14.91 0.37 -0.67
C ASP A 283 16.39 0.29 -1.09
N PRO A 284 17.38 0.65 -0.24
CA PRO A 284 18.80 0.49 -0.57
C PRO A 284 19.22 -0.95 -0.93
N TRP A 285 18.50 -1.97 -0.44
CA TRP A 285 18.84 -3.38 -0.67
C TRP A 285 17.89 -4.10 -1.63
N ARG A 286 16.84 -3.44 -2.13
CA ARG A 286 15.86 -4.08 -3.04
C ARG A 286 16.44 -4.51 -4.38
N GLU A 287 17.52 -3.87 -4.84
CA GLU A 287 18.21 -4.30 -6.06
C GLU A 287 19.03 -5.58 -5.85
N ASN A 288 19.36 -5.91 -4.60
CA ASN A 288 20.12 -7.09 -4.17
C ASN A 288 19.26 -8.04 -3.32
N LEU A 289 17.96 -8.14 -3.62
CA LEU A 289 17.05 -9.03 -2.91
C LEU A 289 17.11 -10.45 -3.50
N TRP A 290 17.39 -11.43 -2.65
CA TRP A 290 17.33 -12.86 -2.98
C TRP A 290 16.05 -13.45 -2.38
N ILE A 291 15.11 -13.84 -3.24
CA ILE A 291 13.77 -14.24 -2.79
C ILE A 291 13.59 -15.74 -2.93
N ALA A 292 13.13 -16.38 -1.85
CA ALA A 292 12.67 -17.77 -1.90
C ALA A 292 11.18 -17.87 -2.25
N ARG A 293 10.89 -18.60 -3.34
CA ARG A 293 9.54 -19.07 -3.68
C ARG A 293 9.60 -20.34 -4.52
N PHE A 294 9.10 -21.43 -3.95
CA PHE A 294 9.09 -22.74 -4.60
C PHE A 294 7.87 -22.90 -5.52
N SER A 295 7.99 -22.41 -6.75
CA SER A 295 6.89 -22.28 -7.72
C SER A 295 7.43 -22.24 -9.15
N ASP A 296 6.56 -22.37 -10.14
CA ASP A 296 6.92 -22.22 -11.57
C ASP A 296 7.25 -20.78 -11.97
N SER A 297 6.81 -19.82 -11.16
CA SER A 297 7.16 -18.41 -11.28
C SER A 297 7.30 -17.78 -9.91
N LEU A 298 8.19 -16.78 -9.83
CA LEU A 298 8.37 -15.99 -8.61
C LEU A 298 7.12 -15.17 -8.27
N GLY A 299 6.38 -14.66 -9.27
CA GLY A 299 5.15 -13.88 -9.05
C GLY A 299 5.36 -12.67 -8.12
N TYR A 300 6.56 -12.11 -8.15
CA TYR A 300 6.95 -10.85 -7.53
C TYR A 300 7.34 -9.91 -8.67
N THR A 301 6.76 -8.72 -8.66
CA THR A 301 6.86 -7.75 -9.76
C THR A 301 7.78 -6.57 -9.42
N GLY A 302 8.52 -6.70 -8.31
CA GLY A 302 9.43 -5.68 -7.78
C GLY A 302 10.83 -5.86 -8.30
N THR A 303 11.79 -5.09 -7.77
CA THR A 303 13.21 -5.36 -8.02
C THR A 303 13.72 -6.46 -7.11
N TYR A 304 14.54 -7.33 -7.69
CA TYR A 304 15.21 -8.43 -7.04
C TYR A 304 16.40 -8.83 -7.91
N ASP A 305 17.40 -9.44 -7.29
CA ASP A 305 18.61 -9.91 -7.97
C ASP A 305 18.54 -11.40 -8.26
N MET A 306 17.93 -12.15 -7.35
CA MET A 306 18.03 -13.61 -7.32
C MET A 306 16.72 -14.26 -6.88
N TRP A 307 16.44 -15.42 -7.46
CA TRP A 307 15.28 -16.24 -7.12
C TRP A 307 15.72 -17.66 -6.78
N GLN A 308 15.44 -18.11 -5.54
CA GLN A 308 15.50 -19.51 -5.16
C GLN A 308 14.17 -20.19 -5.55
N CYS A 309 14.22 -21.01 -6.61
CA CYS A 309 13.01 -21.51 -7.27
C CYS A 309 12.57 -22.90 -6.81
N THR A 310 13.46 -23.69 -6.22
CA THR A 310 13.16 -25.02 -5.71
C THR A 310 14.17 -25.45 -4.65
N TYR A 311 13.71 -26.26 -3.69
CA TYR A 311 14.54 -26.94 -2.68
C TYR A 311 14.64 -28.46 -2.92
N THR A 312 14.10 -28.94 -4.04
CA THR A 312 13.87 -30.38 -4.30
C THR A 312 14.70 -30.92 -5.46
N ALA A 313 15.65 -30.16 -5.99
CA ALA A 313 16.50 -30.63 -7.07
C ALA A 313 17.42 -31.77 -6.56
N PRO A 314 17.57 -32.91 -7.28
CA PRO A 314 18.34 -34.04 -6.76
C PRO A 314 19.81 -33.68 -6.54
N GLY A 315 20.29 -33.72 -5.29
CA GLY A 315 21.64 -33.26 -4.94
C GLY A 315 22.75 -34.01 -5.70
N ALA A 316 22.55 -35.30 -5.96
CA ALA A 316 23.50 -36.14 -6.70
C ALA A 316 23.77 -35.63 -8.13
N ASP A 317 22.80 -34.97 -8.77
CA ASP A 317 22.97 -34.42 -10.13
C ASP A 317 23.93 -33.22 -10.13
N TYR A 318 24.09 -32.55 -8.98
CA TYR A 318 24.91 -31.36 -8.79
C TYR A 318 26.15 -31.60 -7.92
N GLY A 319 26.49 -32.87 -7.63
CA GLY A 319 27.67 -33.21 -6.82
C GLY A 319 27.48 -32.92 -5.32
N VAL A 320 26.25 -32.86 -4.84
CA VAL A 320 25.87 -32.64 -3.44
C VAL A 320 25.51 -33.97 -2.77
N GLN A 321 25.81 -34.13 -1.48
CA GLN A 321 25.62 -35.39 -0.75
C GLN A 321 24.21 -35.58 -0.19
N SER A 322 23.51 -34.48 0.14
CA SER A 322 22.11 -34.52 0.54
C SER A 322 21.22 -35.00 -0.60
N GLU A 323 20.02 -35.49 -0.25
CA GLU A 323 19.04 -35.93 -1.25
C GLU A 323 18.64 -34.78 -2.18
N THR A 324 18.54 -33.55 -1.64
CA THR A 324 18.16 -32.36 -2.38
C THR A 324 19.15 -31.22 -2.23
N VAL A 325 19.14 -30.31 -3.19
CA VAL A 325 19.84 -29.02 -3.17
C VAL A 325 18.90 -27.95 -3.72
N ASP A 326 19.12 -26.73 -3.25
CA ASP A 326 18.35 -25.56 -3.64
C ASP A 326 18.93 -24.99 -4.95
N ILE A 327 18.06 -24.56 -5.86
CA ILE A 327 18.46 -23.99 -7.15
C ILE A 327 18.10 -22.51 -7.17
N ASP A 328 19.11 -21.70 -7.48
CA ASP A 328 19.01 -20.26 -7.59
C ASP A 328 19.21 -19.79 -9.02
N PHE A 329 18.49 -18.74 -9.40
CA PHE A 329 18.74 -18.02 -10.63
C PHE A 329 19.10 -16.58 -10.33
N VAL A 330 20.17 -16.09 -10.97
CA VAL A 330 20.37 -14.64 -11.12
C VAL A 330 19.37 -14.16 -12.16
N MET A 331 18.59 -13.15 -11.77
CA MET A 331 17.46 -12.63 -12.52
C MET A 331 17.78 -11.21 -12.97
N ARG A 332 17.70 -10.95 -14.26
CA ARG A 332 17.96 -9.65 -14.89
C ARG A 332 16.77 -9.27 -15.75
N PRO A 333 15.59 -9.01 -15.15
CA PRO A 333 14.43 -8.60 -15.90
C PRO A 333 14.71 -7.27 -16.62
N PHE A 334 14.14 -7.10 -17.81
CA PHE A 334 14.16 -5.81 -18.47
C PHE A 334 13.39 -4.79 -17.63
N ALA A 335 14.03 -3.68 -17.26
CA ALA A 335 13.45 -2.71 -16.33
C ALA A 335 13.89 -1.29 -16.67
N PHE A 336 13.02 -0.34 -16.30
CA PHE A 336 13.37 1.07 -16.27
C PHE A 336 14.28 1.36 -15.06
N THR A 337 15.30 2.17 -15.26
CA THR A 337 16.27 2.57 -14.23
C THR A 337 16.01 3.96 -13.65
N GLY A 338 15.05 4.69 -14.22
CA GLY A 338 14.65 6.02 -13.75
C GLY A 338 14.41 7.01 -14.90
N VAL A 339 14.31 8.29 -14.53
CA VAL A 339 14.03 9.40 -15.44
C VAL A 339 15.19 10.41 -15.40
N ALA A 340 15.66 10.86 -16.57
CA ALA A 340 16.76 11.82 -16.71
C ALA A 340 16.35 13.07 -17.53
N ASP A 341 17.19 14.12 -17.46
CA ASP A 341 17.13 15.34 -18.31
C ASP A 341 15.76 16.07 -18.37
N GLY A 342 14.97 15.97 -17.30
CA GLY A 342 13.58 16.44 -17.24
C GLY A 342 13.40 17.95 -17.09
N LEU A 343 12.47 18.52 -17.86
CA LEU A 343 11.72 19.73 -17.51
C LEU A 343 10.32 19.26 -17.05
N GLY A 344 10.15 19.04 -15.75
CA GLY A 344 8.94 18.51 -15.09
C GLY A 344 9.26 17.73 -13.81
N LYS A 345 8.25 17.40 -12.99
CA LYS A 345 8.42 16.51 -11.82
C LYS A 345 8.41 15.05 -12.31
N ALA A 346 9.56 14.40 -12.36
CA ALA A 346 9.58 12.95 -12.52
C ALA A 346 9.11 12.30 -11.22
N VAL A 347 8.22 11.31 -11.31
CA VAL A 347 7.89 10.47 -10.17
C VAL A 347 8.83 9.28 -10.23
N ASP A 348 9.62 9.08 -9.18
CA ASP A 348 10.43 7.88 -9.07
C ASP A 348 9.53 6.63 -9.10
N PRO A 349 10.02 5.49 -9.60
CA PRO A 349 9.24 4.26 -9.62
C PRO A 349 8.63 3.96 -8.24
N VAL A 350 7.30 3.96 -8.13
CA VAL A 350 6.60 3.62 -6.88
C VAL A 350 6.28 2.14 -6.88
N MET A 351 6.55 1.49 -5.75
CA MET A 351 6.14 0.10 -5.54
C MET A 351 4.67 0.07 -5.12
N VAL A 352 3.79 -0.37 -6.02
CA VAL A 352 2.37 -0.59 -5.73
C VAL A 352 2.06 -2.08 -5.91
N ASN A 353 1.61 -2.74 -4.85
CA ASN A 353 1.30 -4.19 -4.85
C ASN A 353 2.45 -5.01 -5.46
N ASP A 354 3.65 -4.85 -4.90
CA ASP A 354 4.90 -5.44 -5.38
C ASP A 354 5.34 -5.02 -6.78
N THR A 355 4.70 -4.07 -7.46
CA THR A 355 5.04 -3.70 -8.85
C THR A 355 5.68 -2.32 -8.88
N ARG A 356 6.87 -2.17 -9.49
CA ARG A 356 7.39 -0.83 -9.84
C ARG A 356 6.49 -0.24 -10.92
N GLN A 357 5.60 0.66 -10.53
CA GLN A 357 4.90 1.52 -11.47
C GLN A 357 5.75 2.76 -11.71
N ILE A 358 5.95 3.06 -12.98
CA ILE A 358 6.70 4.24 -13.39
C ILE A 358 5.75 5.17 -14.07
N GLU A 359 5.67 6.35 -13.48
CA GLU A 359 4.82 7.40 -13.93
C GLU A 359 5.67 8.63 -14.21
N LEU A 360 5.48 9.18 -15.41
CA LEU A 360 6.17 10.39 -15.82
C LEU A 360 5.17 11.53 -15.90
N HIS A 361 5.38 12.56 -15.08
CA HIS A 361 4.59 13.78 -15.14
C HIS A 361 5.33 14.85 -15.93
N LEU A 362 4.68 15.36 -16.97
CA LEU A 362 5.20 16.43 -17.80
C LEU A 362 4.34 17.67 -17.61
N ASP A 363 4.97 18.80 -17.28
CA ASP A 363 4.29 20.05 -16.92
C ASP A 363 3.35 20.58 -18.00
N GLY A 364 3.51 20.20 -19.27
CA GLY A 364 2.65 20.67 -20.34
C GLY A 364 3.32 20.51 -21.70
N LYS A 365 2.78 21.15 -22.74
CA LYS A 365 3.30 21.00 -24.10
C LYS A 365 4.78 21.36 -24.16
N ASP A 366 5.52 20.61 -24.98
CA ASP A 366 6.96 20.77 -25.21
C ASP A 366 7.87 20.37 -24.03
N ALA A 367 7.31 20.12 -22.84
CA ALA A 367 8.01 19.48 -21.73
C ALA A 367 8.54 18.11 -22.16
N ARG A 368 9.66 17.70 -21.58
CA ARG A 368 10.34 16.46 -21.94
C ARG A 368 11.08 15.87 -20.76
N ALA A 369 11.22 14.56 -20.80
CA ALA A 369 12.11 13.79 -19.93
C ALA A 369 12.55 12.53 -20.66
N THR A 370 13.64 11.92 -20.21
CA THR A 370 14.20 10.70 -20.81
C THR A 370 13.94 9.53 -19.89
N LEU A 371 13.21 8.53 -20.37
CA LEU A 371 13.10 7.24 -19.69
C LEU A 371 14.37 6.43 -19.94
N THR A 372 14.99 5.93 -18.87
CA THR A 372 16.21 5.11 -18.95
C THR A 372 15.92 3.67 -18.59
N THR A 373 16.69 2.73 -19.15
CA THR A 373 16.53 1.28 -18.93
C THR A 373 17.84 0.64 -18.53
N ASN A 374 17.78 -0.55 -17.92
CA ASN A 374 18.95 -1.35 -17.58
C ASN A 374 19.63 -2.05 -18.78
N GLN A 375 19.10 -1.87 -20.00
CA GLN A 375 19.70 -2.38 -21.23
C GLN A 375 20.95 -1.56 -21.62
N PRO A 376 22.15 -2.18 -21.73
CA PRO A 376 23.35 -1.49 -22.19
C PRO A 376 23.19 -0.88 -23.58
N ALA A 377 24.02 0.11 -23.91
CA ALA A 377 24.03 0.70 -25.25
C ALA A 377 24.42 -0.34 -26.31
N GLU A 378 23.92 -0.18 -27.55
CA GLU A 378 24.28 -1.07 -28.67
C GLU A 378 25.81 -1.13 -28.90
N GLU A 379 26.52 -0.02 -28.68
CA GLU A 379 27.99 0.06 -28.79
C GLU A 379 28.72 -0.77 -27.74
N GLU A 380 28.06 -1.05 -26.61
CA GLU A 380 28.56 -1.85 -25.48
C GLU A 380 28.07 -3.32 -25.56
N GLY A 381 27.41 -3.69 -26.66
CA GLY A 381 26.90 -5.04 -26.90
C GLY A 381 25.47 -5.28 -26.42
N GLY A 382 24.75 -4.23 -26.01
CA GLY A 382 23.34 -4.34 -25.67
C GLY A 382 22.43 -4.46 -26.89
N GLN A 383 21.20 -4.95 -26.65
CA GLN A 383 20.14 -4.99 -27.64
C GLN A 383 19.56 -3.60 -27.91
N GLN A 384 19.10 -3.38 -29.13
CA GLN A 384 18.28 -2.21 -29.45
C GLN A 384 16.95 -2.26 -28.64
N VAL A 385 16.51 -1.13 -28.11
CA VAL A 385 15.21 -0.98 -27.46
C VAL A 385 14.24 -0.25 -28.40
N PHE A 386 13.08 -0.85 -28.62
CA PHE A 386 12.00 -0.26 -29.40
C PHE A 386 11.03 0.48 -28.49
N TRP A 387 10.80 1.76 -28.80
CA TRP A 387 9.94 2.64 -28.02
C TRP A 387 8.66 2.96 -28.79
N GLN A 388 7.53 2.90 -28.11
CA GLN A 388 6.22 3.23 -28.67
C GLN A 388 5.41 4.06 -27.68
N SER A 389 4.63 5.02 -28.19
CA SER A 389 3.59 5.72 -27.43
C SER A 389 2.22 5.19 -27.88
N SER A 390 1.32 4.95 -26.93
CA SER A 390 -0.06 4.59 -27.22
C SER A 390 -0.87 5.74 -27.83
N ASP A 391 -0.47 6.99 -27.56
CA ASP A 391 -1.09 8.19 -28.11
C ASP A 391 -0.02 9.28 -28.36
N THR A 392 0.31 9.45 -29.65
CA THR A 392 1.32 10.42 -30.10
C THR A 392 0.83 11.88 -30.11
N ASP A 393 -0.48 12.11 -29.98
CA ASP A 393 -1.04 13.45 -29.87
C ASP A 393 -0.91 14.00 -28.44
N VAL A 394 -0.83 13.11 -27.44
CA VAL A 394 -0.50 13.46 -26.04
C VAL A 394 1.01 13.57 -25.84
N ALA A 395 1.77 12.51 -26.12
CA ALA A 395 3.23 12.52 -26.01
C ALA A 395 3.90 11.58 -27.01
N THR A 396 5.06 11.98 -27.52
CA THR A 396 5.89 11.14 -28.40
C THR A 396 7.14 10.67 -27.66
N VAL A 397 7.62 9.47 -27.97
CA VAL A 397 8.90 8.95 -27.50
C VAL A 397 9.84 8.74 -28.70
N ASP A 398 11.11 9.08 -28.56
CA ASP A 398 12.13 8.81 -29.59
C ASP A 398 12.91 7.51 -29.32
N LYS A 399 13.81 7.16 -30.24
CA LYS A 399 14.62 5.93 -30.15
C LYS A 399 15.55 5.84 -28.93
N ASN A 400 15.77 6.95 -28.23
CA ASN A 400 16.62 7.02 -27.04
C ASN A 400 15.79 7.10 -25.75
N GLY A 401 14.48 6.89 -25.82
CA GLY A 401 13.58 7.01 -24.66
C GLY A 401 13.21 8.44 -24.29
N VAL A 402 13.50 9.45 -25.13
CA VAL A 402 13.11 10.84 -24.84
C VAL A 402 11.62 11.01 -25.10
N VAL A 403 10.85 11.13 -24.01
CA VAL A 403 9.42 11.42 -24.03
C VAL A 403 9.22 12.94 -24.11
N ARG A 404 8.37 13.39 -25.01
CA ARG A 404 8.04 14.79 -25.23
C ARG A 404 6.55 15.00 -25.34
N ALA A 405 6.01 15.84 -24.46
CA ALA A 405 4.61 16.25 -24.47
C ALA A 405 4.28 17.04 -25.74
N ARG A 406 3.10 16.75 -26.31
CA ARG A 406 2.58 17.33 -27.55
C ARG A 406 1.29 18.11 -27.33
N ALA A 407 0.59 17.82 -26.23
CA ALA A 407 -0.56 18.56 -25.72
C ALA A 407 -0.23 19.25 -24.38
N ASP A 408 -1.10 20.16 -23.94
CA ASP A 408 -1.00 20.80 -22.61
C ASP A 408 -1.63 19.96 -21.49
N SER A 409 -2.40 18.92 -21.86
CA SER A 409 -2.95 17.93 -20.95
C SER A 409 -3.18 16.59 -21.67
N GLY A 410 -3.24 15.50 -20.92
CA GLY A 410 -3.61 14.17 -21.43
C GLY A 410 -2.80 13.06 -20.79
N GLU A 411 -3.19 11.81 -21.06
CA GLU A 411 -2.48 10.62 -20.57
C GLU A 411 -2.17 9.69 -21.74
N CYS A 412 -1.00 9.07 -21.74
CA CYS A 412 -0.66 7.99 -22.66
C CYS A 412 0.31 7.01 -22.02
N THR A 413 0.49 5.84 -22.62
CA THR A 413 1.45 4.84 -22.17
C THR A 413 2.63 4.80 -23.12
N VAL A 414 3.84 4.86 -22.57
CA VAL A 414 5.08 4.63 -23.31
C VAL A 414 5.59 3.23 -23.01
N THR A 415 5.78 2.41 -24.04
CA THR A 415 6.26 1.04 -23.94
C THR A 415 7.64 0.90 -24.56
N ALA A 416 8.56 0.27 -23.82
CA ALA A 416 9.86 -0.17 -24.30
C ALA A 416 9.84 -1.68 -24.52
N THR A 417 10.38 -2.17 -25.64
CA THR A 417 10.45 -3.61 -25.97
C THR A 417 11.83 -3.97 -26.48
N LEU A 418 12.40 -5.08 -26.00
CA LEU A 418 13.68 -5.59 -26.49
C LEU A 418 13.61 -5.99 -27.97
N ALA A 419 14.72 -5.90 -28.68
CA ALA A 419 14.77 -6.15 -30.13
C ALA A 419 14.32 -7.56 -30.54
N ASP A 420 14.57 -8.56 -29.70
CA ASP A 420 14.14 -9.95 -29.87
C ASP A 420 12.67 -10.20 -29.49
N GLY A 421 12.02 -9.22 -28.85
CA GLY A 421 10.64 -9.26 -28.39
C GLY A 421 10.40 -10.10 -27.14
N THR A 422 11.44 -10.53 -26.42
CA THR A 422 11.27 -11.43 -25.26
C THR A 422 10.68 -10.76 -24.03
N GLU A 423 10.92 -9.46 -23.87
CA GLU A 423 10.43 -8.66 -22.73
C GLU A 423 9.99 -7.25 -23.18
N SER A 424 8.97 -6.73 -22.50
CA SER A 424 8.44 -5.38 -22.66
C SER A 424 8.08 -4.77 -21.31
N ILE A 425 8.27 -3.46 -21.18
CA ILE A 425 7.93 -2.68 -19.99
C ILE A 425 7.21 -1.38 -20.39
N SER A 426 6.37 -0.85 -19.51
CA SER A 426 5.52 0.31 -19.80
C SER A 426 5.56 1.36 -18.69
N CYS A 427 5.48 2.64 -19.09
CA CYS A 427 5.43 3.81 -18.24
C CYS A 427 4.13 4.58 -18.55
N LEU A 428 3.36 4.93 -17.53
CA LEU A 428 2.25 5.88 -17.68
C LEU A 428 2.84 7.29 -17.79
N VAL A 429 2.40 8.05 -18.78
CA VAL A 429 2.80 9.45 -18.99
C VAL A 429 1.56 10.30 -18.80
N ARG A 430 1.61 11.22 -17.83
CA ARG A 430 0.56 12.21 -17.61
C ARG A 430 1.10 13.60 -17.92
N VAL A 431 0.33 14.39 -18.64
CA VAL A 431 0.69 15.74 -19.07
C VAL A 431 -0.28 16.73 -18.44
N GLY A 432 0.25 17.84 -17.94
CA GLY A 432 -0.53 18.94 -17.38
C GLY A 432 -0.87 18.77 -15.90
N ASP A 433 -2.01 19.33 -15.49
CA ASP A 433 -2.48 19.28 -14.10
C ASP A 433 -2.86 17.86 -13.68
N ILE A 434 -2.42 17.45 -12.49
CA ILE A 434 -2.73 16.14 -11.91
C ILE A 434 -3.72 16.31 -10.78
N THR A 435 -4.78 15.49 -10.81
CA THR A 435 -5.87 15.57 -9.84
C THR A 435 -5.86 14.35 -8.93
N VAL A 436 -5.81 14.60 -7.62
CA VAL A 436 -6.01 13.58 -6.57
C VAL A 436 -7.35 13.85 -5.87
N PRO A 437 -8.39 13.04 -6.12
CA PRO A 437 -9.65 13.13 -5.40
C PRO A 437 -9.48 12.71 -3.94
N VAL A 438 -10.05 13.46 -3.01
CA VAL A 438 -10.11 13.12 -1.58
C VAL A 438 -11.57 13.01 -1.18
N PHE A 439 -11.96 11.83 -0.74
CA PHE A 439 -13.25 11.48 -0.20
C PHE A 439 -13.20 11.41 1.31
N ALA A 440 -14.20 11.99 1.98
CA ALA A 440 -14.27 12.05 3.42
C ALA A 440 -15.66 11.67 3.94
N THR A 441 -15.71 10.75 4.90
CA THR A 441 -16.84 10.56 5.80
C THR A 441 -16.55 11.21 7.15
N GLY A 442 -17.58 11.40 7.97
CA GLY A 442 -17.44 11.82 9.36
C GLY A 442 -18.76 11.67 10.09
N GLN A 443 -18.73 11.67 11.42
CA GLN A 443 -19.91 11.50 12.26
C GLN A 443 -20.77 10.30 11.84
N LEU A 444 -20.13 9.16 11.54
CA LEU A 444 -20.87 7.95 11.21
C LEU A 444 -21.64 7.40 12.41
N ALA A 445 -21.23 7.79 13.62
CA ALA A 445 -21.87 7.47 14.87
C ALA A 445 -22.16 5.96 15.05
N GLY A 446 -21.22 5.09 14.67
CA GLY A 446 -21.37 3.63 14.73
C GLY A 446 -22.17 3.02 13.57
N SER A 447 -22.57 3.81 12.57
CA SER A 447 -23.35 3.33 11.43
C SER A 447 -22.45 2.83 10.29
N ARG A 448 -22.67 1.56 9.90
CA ARG A 448 -22.04 0.94 8.71
C ARG A 448 -22.91 1.03 7.46
N ALA A 449 -24.20 1.31 7.65
CA ALA A 449 -25.20 1.50 6.59
C ALA A 449 -26.37 2.37 7.09
N GLY A 450 -26.80 3.31 6.26
CA GLY A 450 -28.01 4.11 6.46
C GLY A 450 -29.13 3.73 5.48
N ASP A 451 -30.22 4.51 5.49
CA ASP A 451 -31.41 4.29 4.63
C ASP A 451 -31.11 4.38 3.12
N GLY A 452 -29.93 4.85 2.71
CA GLY A 452 -29.56 4.98 1.32
C GLY A 452 -28.10 4.84 0.94
N ALA A 453 -27.20 4.44 1.84
CA ALA A 453 -25.81 4.15 1.48
C ALA A 453 -25.16 3.27 2.56
N SER A 454 -24.15 2.48 2.17
CA SER A 454 -23.32 1.71 3.08
C SER A 454 -21.84 1.97 2.84
N LEU A 455 -21.00 1.55 3.77
CA LEU A 455 -19.55 1.60 3.60
C LEU A 455 -19.06 0.78 2.39
N ALA A 456 -19.83 -0.20 1.92
CA ALA A 456 -19.52 -0.91 0.68
C ALA A 456 -19.68 -0.02 -0.57
N ASP A 457 -20.66 0.89 -0.59
CA ASP A 457 -20.77 1.85 -1.68
C ASP A 457 -19.61 2.84 -1.67
N VAL A 458 -19.15 3.23 -0.47
CA VAL A 458 -17.97 4.11 -0.31
C VAL A 458 -16.71 3.39 -0.81
N ALA A 459 -16.56 2.10 -0.51
CA ALA A 459 -15.46 1.27 -1.00
C ALA A 459 -15.44 1.23 -2.54
N ALA A 460 -16.61 1.11 -3.15
CA ALA A 460 -16.78 1.05 -4.58
C ALA A 460 -16.57 2.41 -5.26
N LEU A 461 -17.02 3.52 -4.63
CA LEU A 461 -16.69 4.87 -5.06
C LEU A 461 -15.18 5.08 -5.11
N LYS A 462 -14.46 4.67 -4.05
CA LYS A 462 -13.00 4.69 -4.02
C LYS A 462 -12.41 3.81 -5.12
N GLY A 463 -12.84 2.54 -5.20
CA GLY A 463 -12.34 1.57 -6.16
C GLY A 463 -12.53 1.97 -7.62
N ALA A 464 -13.62 2.70 -7.92
CA ALA A 464 -13.91 3.24 -9.24
C ALA A 464 -13.23 4.59 -9.53
N THR A 465 -12.52 5.17 -8.56
CA THR A 465 -11.87 6.48 -8.70
C THR A 465 -10.36 6.33 -8.56
N PRO A 466 -9.61 6.26 -9.68
CA PRO A 466 -8.15 6.20 -9.66
C PRO A 466 -7.53 7.34 -8.85
N ASP A 467 -6.37 7.06 -8.25
CA ASP A 467 -5.58 8.00 -7.44
C ASP A 467 -6.28 8.54 -6.18
N SER A 468 -7.52 8.13 -5.89
CA SER A 468 -8.30 8.71 -4.80
C SER A 468 -7.77 8.35 -3.40
N ILE A 469 -8.05 9.24 -2.46
CA ILE A 469 -7.87 9.04 -1.02
C ILE A 469 -9.25 8.97 -0.37
N LEU A 470 -9.46 8.00 0.51
CA LEU A 470 -10.64 7.86 1.33
C LEU A 470 -10.26 7.96 2.81
N LEU A 471 -10.92 8.82 3.56
CA LEU A 471 -10.69 8.99 4.99
C LEU A 471 -11.95 9.17 5.81
N ASP A 472 -11.84 8.90 7.11
CA ASP A 472 -12.85 9.27 8.10
C ASP A 472 -12.36 10.44 8.97
N ALA A 473 -13.24 11.43 9.17
CA ALA A 473 -12.98 12.66 9.89
C ALA A 473 -13.36 12.60 11.39
N GLY A 474 -13.65 11.42 11.93
CA GLY A 474 -13.93 11.18 13.34
C GLY A 474 -15.39 11.34 13.75
N GLY A 475 -15.69 10.99 15.00
CA GLY A 475 -17.05 10.90 15.54
C GLY A 475 -17.81 9.65 15.07
N SER A 476 -17.07 8.58 14.79
CA SER A 476 -17.59 7.41 14.06
C SER A 476 -17.68 6.15 14.90
N LEU A 477 -17.01 6.08 16.06
CA LEU A 477 -16.90 4.83 16.84
C LEU A 477 -18.05 4.57 17.82
N HIS A 478 -18.98 5.49 18.01
CA HIS A 478 -20.06 5.35 19.00
C HIS A 478 -21.36 5.94 18.47
N GLY A 479 -22.51 5.37 18.88
CA GLY A 479 -23.83 5.89 18.53
C GLY A 479 -24.81 4.83 18.02
N THR A 480 -24.36 3.59 17.82
CA THR A 480 -25.22 2.43 17.54
C THR A 480 -25.03 1.33 18.59
N LEU A 481 -26.02 0.44 18.72
CA LEU A 481 -25.92 -0.74 19.59
C LEU A 481 -24.75 -1.65 19.22
N SER A 482 -24.46 -1.80 17.92
CA SER A 482 -23.34 -2.59 17.39
C SER A 482 -22.01 -2.03 17.88
N ALA A 483 -21.84 -0.71 17.77
CA ALA A 483 -20.64 -0.05 18.23
C ALA A 483 -20.45 -0.18 19.75
N SER A 484 -21.52 0.01 20.54
CA SER A 484 -21.47 -0.16 22.01
C SER A 484 -21.13 -1.60 22.41
N LEU A 485 -21.64 -2.60 21.66
CA LEU A 485 -21.38 -4.02 21.91
C LEU A 485 -19.90 -4.36 21.80
N THR A 486 -19.23 -3.82 20.78
CA THR A 486 -17.85 -4.15 20.45
C THR A 486 -16.85 -3.11 20.97
N GLY A 487 -17.30 -1.99 21.55
CA GLY A 487 -16.43 -0.88 21.93
C GLY A 487 -15.84 -0.15 20.71
N GLY A 488 -16.53 -0.14 19.57
CA GLY A 488 -16.13 0.53 18.32
C GLY A 488 -15.21 -0.28 17.39
N MET A 489 -14.85 -1.51 17.74
CA MET A 489 -13.98 -2.38 16.94
C MET A 489 -14.57 -2.73 15.58
N ASP A 490 -15.89 -2.93 15.52
CA ASP A 490 -16.63 -3.23 14.30
C ASP A 490 -16.51 -2.12 13.26
N MET A 491 -16.54 -0.86 13.68
CA MET A 491 -16.38 0.31 12.81
C MET A 491 -14.97 0.37 12.20
N LEU A 492 -13.93 0.15 13.00
CA LEU A 492 -12.55 0.13 12.48
C LEU A 492 -12.29 -1.07 11.55
N SER A 493 -12.93 -2.21 11.84
CA SER A 493 -12.92 -3.37 10.95
C SER A 493 -13.68 -3.08 9.64
N ALA A 494 -14.79 -2.35 9.71
CA ALA A 494 -15.55 -1.92 8.54
C ALA A 494 -14.78 -0.92 7.68
N PHE A 495 -14.06 0.03 8.27
CA PHE A 495 -13.14 0.92 7.53
C PHE A 495 -12.07 0.13 6.80
N SER A 496 -11.56 -0.93 7.44
CA SER A 496 -10.59 -1.83 6.83
C SER A 496 -11.17 -2.58 5.64
N GLY A 497 -12.38 -3.13 5.78
CA GLY A 497 -13.10 -3.79 4.69
C GLY A 497 -13.47 -2.85 3.54
N ALA A 498 -13.81 -1.60 3.84
CA ALA A 498 -14.13 -0.58 2.84
C ALA A 498 -12.88 0.08 2.22
N GLY A 499 -11.68 -0.26 2.69
CA GLY A 499 -10.42 0.22 2.16
C GLY A 499 -10.16 1.70 2.47
N TYR A 500 -10.49 2.20 3.65
CA TYR A 500 -10.09 3.55 4.08
C TYR A 500 -8.56 3.68 4.08
N ASP A 501 -8.04 4.81 3.59
CA ASP A 501 -6.61 5.09 3.63
C ASP A 501 -6.16 5.53 5.02
N LEU A 502 -7.00 6.25 5.76
CA LEU A 502 -6.74 6.75 7.12
C LEU A 502 -8.03 7.13 7.86
N GLN A 503 -7.91 7.28 9.18
CA GLN A 503 -9.02 7.66 10.05
C GLN A 503 -8.53 8.60 11.17
N ALA A 504 -9.31 9.63 11.47
CA ALA A 504 -9.06 10.58 12.55
C ALA A 504 -9.96 10.32 13.76
N PHE A 505 -9.49 10.68 14.95
CA PHE A 505 -10.23 10.46 16.20
C PHE A 505 -10.38 11.76 16.98
N GLY A 506 -11.62 12.01 17.40
CA GLY A 506 -12.01 13.18 18.17
C GLY A 506 -12.55 12.82 19.55
N ALA A 507 -13.18 13.80 20.20
CA ALA A 507 -13.76 13.63 21.54
C ALA A 507 -14.79 12.49 21.60
N GLY A 508 -15.68 12.40 20.60
CA GLY A 508 -16.71 11.36 20.55
C GLY A 508 -16.17 9.94 20.45
N ASP A 509 -14.98 9.76 19.88
CA ASP A 509 -14.36 8.45 19.70
C ASP A 509 -13.68 7.92 20.98
N LEU A 510 -13.59 8.74 22.03
CA LEU A 510 -13.11 8.35 23.37
C LEU A 510 -14.20 7.72 24.24
N ALA A 511 -15.38 7.44 23.68
CA ALA A 511 -16.56 6.92 24.39
C ALA A 511 -16.28 5.67 25.25
N TYR A 512 -15.30 4.84 24.87
CA TYR A 512 -14.94 3.60 25.56
C TYR A 512 -13.58 3.65 26.26
N GLY A 513 -12.96 4.84 26.31
CA GLY A 513 -11.64 5.10 26.89
C GLY A 513 -10.46 4.88 25.92
N ILE A 514 -9.32 5.49 26.25
CA ILE A 514 -8.09 5.47 25.42
C ILE A 514 -7.55 4.05 25.24
N ALA A 515 -7.48 3.26 26.32
CA ALA A 515 -6.96 1.89 26.26
C ALA A 515 -7.73 1.03 25.23
N ARG A 516 -9.05 1.17 25.19
CA ARG A 516 -9.90 0.49 24.21
C ARG A 516 -9.65 1.01 22.79
N LEU A 517 -9.69 2.33 22.62
CA LEU A 517 -9.43 2.98 21.33
C LEU A 517 -8.08 2.56 20.73
N ARG A 518 -7.02 2.55 21.55
CA ARG A 518 -5.68 2.11 21.14
C ARG A 518 -5.66 0.63 20.73
N SER A 519 -6.35 -0.22 21.49
CA SER A 519 -6.48 -1.64 21.17
C SER A 519 -7.21 -1.88 19.84
N ASP A 520 -8.24 -1.10 19.52
CA ASP A 520 -9.02 -1.29 18.30
C ASP A 520 -8.38 -0.58 17.09
N ALA A 521 -7.70 0.54 17.29
CA ALA A 521 -6.88 1.19 16.26
C ALA A 521 -5.78 0.27 15.72
N ASN A 522 -5.31 -0.68 16.54
CA ASN A 522 -4.45 -1.78 16.13
C ASN A 522 -5.14 -2.79 15.18
N MET A 523 -6.41 -2.63 14.83
CA MET A 523 -7.09 -3.52 13.88
C MET A 523 -7.41 -2.81 12.57
N ALA A 524 -7.10 -1.51 12.44
CA ALA A 524 -7.44 -0.71 11.26
C ALA A 524 -6.44 -0.88 10.08
N ALA A 525 -6.96 -0.83 8.84
CA ALA A 525 -6.18 -0.90 7.61
C ALA A 525 -5.52 0.44 7.19
N GLY A 526 -5.81 1.54 7.90
CA GLY A 526 -5.24 2.90 7.72
C GLY A 526 -4.48 3.38 8.96
N PRO A 527 -3.61 4.42 8.87
CA PRO A 527 -3.07 5.07 10.05
C PRO A 527 -4.17 5.79 10.81
N SER A 528 -4.09 5.68 12.14
CA SER A 528 -4.96 6.34 13.10
C SER A 528 -4.35 7.68 13.51
N LEU A 529 -5.08 8.78 13.29
CA LEU A 529 -4.60 10.14 13.55
C LEU A 529 -5.32 10.80 14.74
N ALA A 530 -4.54 11.25 15.71
CA ALA A 530 -4.98 12.07 16.83
C ALA A 530 -3.85 13.01 17.31
N ALA A 531 -3.55 14.05 16.51
CA ALA A 531 -2.32 14.81 16.69
C ALA A 531 -2.22 15.55 18.02
N ASN A 532 -3.34 16.06 18.53
CA ASN A 532 -3.36 16.79 19.79
C ASN A 532 -3.87 15.97 20.99
N LEU A 533 -4.32 14.71 20.81
CA LEU A 533 -4.79 13.89 21.94
C LEU A 533 -3.63 13.28 22.71
N ARG A 534 -3.75 13.28 24.04
CA ARG A 534 -2.76 12.77 24.98
C ARG A 534 -3.42 11.89 26.04
N ASP A 535 -2.66 10.91 26.54
CA ASP A 535 -3.03 10.15 27.73
C ASP A 535 -2.74 10.93 29.03
N SER A 536 -3.00 10.29 30.17
CA SER A 536 -2.80 10.86 31.50
C SER A 536 -1.34 11.18 31.83
N GLU A 537 -0.38 10.56 31.13
CA GLU A 537 1.06 10.82 31.26
C GLU A 537 1.55 11.94 30.31
N GLY A 538 0.66 12.42 29.42
CA GLY A 538 0.98 13.43 28.41
C GLY A 538 1.62 12.85 27.15
N ALA A 539 1.57 11.52 26.94
CA ALA A 539 2.03 10.88 25.71
C ALA A 539 0.93 10.87 24.64
N ALA A 540 1.30 10.87 23.35
CA ALA A 540 0.33 10.80 22.26
C ALA A 540 -0.38 9.43 22.25
N ILE A 541 -1.71 9.44 22.12
CA ILE A 541 -2.54 8.23 22.36
C ILE A 541 -2.29 7.08 21.40
N PHE A 542 -1.78 7.36 20.19
CA PHE A 542 -1.42 6.35 19.19
C PHE A 542 0.09 6.22 18.98
N TYR A 543 0.91 6.80 19.88
CA TYR A 543 2.35 6.62 19.81
C TYR A 543 2.70 5.13 19.93
N ARG A 544 3.29 4.56 18.88
CA ARG A 544 3.67 3.12 18.79
C ARG A 544 2.49 2.15 18.86
N SER A 545 1.30 2.54 18.43
CA SER A 545 0.17 1.61 18.27
C SER A 545 0.42 0.69 17.07
N THR A 546 0.42 -0.64 17.28
CA THR A 546 0.81 -1.64 16.27
C THR A 546 -0.39 -2.45 15.80
N SER A 547 -0.68 -2.48 14.49
CA SER A 547 -1.83 -3.24 13.98
C SER A 547 -1.60 -4.75 13.76
N TRP A 548 -2.66 -5.57 13.74
CA TRP A 548 -2.67 -7.05 13.60
C TRP A 548 -1.93 -7.56 12.34
N ASN A 549 -1.71 -6.67 11.36
CA ASN A 549 -0.70 -6.86 10.31
C ASN A 549 0.70 -6.52 10.83
N ARG A 550 1.13 -7.11 11.95
CA ARG A 550 2.45 -7.11 12.66
C ARG A 550 3.45 -5.96 12.48
N ASN A 551 3.15 -4.85 11.80
CA ASN A 551 4.15 -4.11 11.03
C ASN A 551 3.82 -2.65 10.69
N ARG A 552 2.81 -2.04 11.34
CA ARG A 552 2.52 -0.61 11.15
C ARG A 552 2.74 0.12 12.46
N ILE A 553 3.85 0.84 12.58
CA ILE A 553 4.05 1.85 13.62
C ILE A 553 3.62 3.19 13.03
N THR A 554 2.74 3.88 13.75
CA THR A 554 2.39 5.27 13.47
C THR A 554 2.85 6.12 14.65
N ASN A 555 3.33 7.34 14.38
CA ASN A 555 3.55 8.32 15.45
C ASN A 555 2.21 8.83 16.01
N GLY A 556 1.09 8.51 15.35
CA GLY A 556 -0.26 8.87 15.74
C GLY A 556 -0.63 10.33 15.49
N MET A 557 0.33 11.15 15.06
CA MET A 557 0.21 12.59 15.01
C MET A 557 0.04 13.12 13.58
N ASN A 558 0.75 12.53 12.63
CA ASN A 558 0.65 12.88 11.22
C ASN A 558 0.97 11.67 10.35
N TYR A 559 0.64 11.77 9.05
CA TYR A 559 0.99 10.73 8.09
C TYR A 559 1.04 11.30 6.66
N ILE A 560 1.95 10.78 5.83
CA ILE A 560 2.02 11.10 4.40
C ILE A 560 1.40 9.96 3.60
N VAL A 561 0.39 10.30 2.78
CA VAL A 561 -0.12 9.41 1.73
C VAL A 561 0.48 9.84 0.40
N GLU A 562 1.14 8.92 -0.29
CA GLU A 562 1.58 9.14 -1.67
C GLU A 562 0.49 8.72 -2.66
N ARG A 563 0.03 9.66 -3.51
CA ARG A 563 -0.93 9.39 -4.59
C ARG A 563 -0.55 10.14 -5.84
N ALA A 564 -0.62 9.45 -6.98
CA ALA A 564 -0.15 9.97 -8.26
C ALA A 564 1.24 10.63 -8.14
N GLY A 565 2.17 10.08 -7.35
CA GLY A 565 3.51 10.67 -7.17
C GLY A 565 3.61 11.97 -6.38
N TYR A 566 2.55 12.38 -5.68
CA TYR A 566 2.55 13.52 -4.76
C TYR A 566 2.46 13.05 -3.31
N LYS A 567 3.25 13.67 -2.44
CA LYS A 567 3.23 13.46 -0.99
C LYS A 567 2.17 14.35 -0.36
N ILE A 568 1.11 13.76 0.18
CA ILE A 568 0.00 14.49 0.79
C ILE A 568 0.02 14.21 2.29
N GLY A 569 0.35 15.24 3.06
CA GLY A 569 0.43 15.17 4.52
C GLY A 569 -0.93 15.37 5.18
N PHE A 570 -1.22 14.57 6.20
CA PHE A 570 -2.43 14.67 7.01
C PHE A 570 -2.07 14.76 8.50
N PHE A 571 -2.80 15.59 9.23
CA PHE A 571 -2.83 15.59 10.69
C PHE A 571 -4.24 15.89 11.17
N SER A 572 -4.60 15.50 12.39
CA SER A 572 -5.94 15.71 12.94
C SER A 572 -5.94 16.59 14.19
N LEU A 573 -7.03 17.33 14.37
CA LEU A 573 -7.29 18.17 15.53
C LEU A 573 -8.62 17.75 16.19
N ALA A 574 -8.60 17.61 17.51
CA ALA A 574 -9.75 17.31 18.34
C ALA A 574 -10.08 18.45 19.29
N ASP A 575 -11.36 18.67 19.59
CA ASP A 575 -11.80 19.79 20.41
C ASP A 575 -11.18 19.73 21.82
N THR A 576 -10.33 20.72 22.10
CA THR A 576 -9.52 20.73 23.33
C THR A 576 -10.38 20.93 24.57
N ALA A 577 -11.44 21.75 24.46
CA ALA A 577 -12.34 22.03 25.57
C ALA A 577 -13.12 20.77 25.96
N THR A 578 -13.77 20.10 25.00
CA THR A 578 -14.50 18.86 25.27
C THR A 578 -13.59 17.80 25.85
N VAL A 579 -12.44 17.53 25.23
CA VAL A 579 -11.53 16.48 25.70
C VAL A 579 -11.01 16.75 27.11
N THR A 580 -10.51 17.96 27.37
CA THR A 580 -9.78 18.25 28.62
C THR A 580 -10.71 18.62 29.77
N GLN A 581 -11.86 19.25 29.48
CA GLN A 581 -12.75 19.83 30.50
C GLN A 581 -14.04 19.04 30.68
N THR A 582 -14.53 18.41 29.61
CA THR A 582 -15.84 17.72 29.65
C THR A 582 -15.67 16.20 29.79
N ILE A 583 -14.73 15.55 29.10
CA ILE A 583 -14.60 14.09 29.22
C ILE A 583 -14.13 13.69 30.63
N GLY A 584 -14.92 12.80 31.24
CA GLY A 584 -14.73 12.17 32.53
C GLY A 584 -13.52 11.23 32.59
N LEU A 585 -13.19 10.74 33.78
CA LEU A 585 -12.31 9.59 33.92
C LEU A 585 -12.98 8.36 33.27
N VAL A 586 -12.36 7.76 32.25
CA VAL A 586 -12.86 6.54 31.59
C VAL A 586 -11.80 5.45 31.71
N ASN A 587 -12.12 4.34 32.39
CA ASN A 587 -11.18 3.25 32.70
C ASN A 587 -9.88 3.71 33.37
N GLU A 588 -9.99 4.60 34.38
CA GLU A 588 -8.84 5.16 35.14
C GLU A 588 -7.87 6.03 34.32
N GLU A 589 -8.19 6.37 33.07
CA GLU A 589 -7.40 7.27 32.24
C GLU A 589 -8.14 8.58 31.99
N THR A 590 -7.44 9.70 32.21
CA THR A 590 -7.94 11.04 31.87
C THR A 590 -7.37 11.46 30.52
N PRO A 591 -8.21 11.65 29.49
CA PRO A 591 -7.74 12.16 28.21
C PRO A 591 -7.39 13.65 28.32
N LEU A 592 -6.35 14.05 27.60
CA LEU A 592 -5.91 15.44 27.51
C LEU A 592 -5.81 15.83 26.04
N ALA A 593 -5.94 17.13 25.76
CA ALA A 593 -5.70 17.67 24.43
C ALA A 593 -4.75 18.87 24.49
N ASN A 594 -3.74 18.84 23.63
CA ASN A 594 -2.82 19.97 23.44
C ASN A 594 -3.50 21.10 22.66
N ASP A 595 -2.92 22.31 22.77
CA ASP A 595 -3.35 23.49 22.02
C ASP A 595 -3.37 23.23 20.51
N LEU A 596 -4.45 23.68 19.86
CA LEU A 596 -4.74 23.40 18.45
C LEU A 596 -3.72 24.05 17.52
N ILE A 597 -3.38 25.32 17.74
CA ILE A 597 -2.50 26.09 16.86
C ILE A 597 -1.05 25.67 17.05
N GLN A 598 -0.62 25.43 18.29
CA GLN A 598 0.70 24.88 18.56
C GLN A 598 0.86 23.51 17.89
N THR A 599 -0.09 22.61 18.10
CA THR A 599 -0.03 21.26 17.50
C THR A 599 0.01 21.35 15.98
N ALA A 600 -0.85 22.17 15.36
CA ALA A 600 -0.85 22.36 13.91
C ALA A 600 0.50 22.87 13.40
N GLY A 601 1.13 23.83 14.09
CA GLY A 601 2.44 24.35 13.71
C GLY A 601 3.54 23.30 13.75
N GLU A 602 3.55 22.44 14.78
CA GLU A 602 4.49 21.32 14.91
C GLU A 602 4.28 20.29 13.79
N GLN A 603 3.03 19.92 13.49
CA GLN A 603 2.72 18.92 12.46
C GLN A 603 3.01 19.42 11.05
N VAL A 604 2.68 20.68 10.76
CA VAL A 604 2.97 21.29 9.45
C VAL A 604 4.49 21.35 9.23
N ALA A 605 5.27 21.73 10.25
CA ALA A 605 6.72 21.75 10.15
C ALA A 605 7.32 20.35 9.90
N ALA A 606 6.78 19.32 10.56
CA ALA A 606 7.20 17.93 10.35
C ALA A 606 6.91 17.46 8.91
N LEU A 607 5.68 17.67 8.43
CA LEU A 607 5.26 17.26 7.09
C LEU A 607 6.01 18.03 5.98
N GLN A 608 6.32 19.30 6.20
CA GLN A 608 7.17 20.09 5.30
C GLN A 608 8.61 19.54 5.26
N ALA A 609 9.16 19.13 6.41
CA ALA A 609 10.50 18.54 6.47
C ALA A 609 10.58 17.19 5.73
N GLU A 610 9.48 16.44 5.67
CA GLU A 610 9.35 15.19 4.90
C GLU A 610 9.03 15.42 3.41
N GLY A 611 8.84 16.68 2.99
CA GLY A 611 8.64 17.08 1.61
C GLY A 611 7.20 16.95 1.11
N ALA A 612 6.20 17.15 1.98
CA ALA A 612 4.80 17.17 1.59
C ALA A 612 4.52 18.26 0.51
N ASP A 613 3.87 17.85 -0.58
CA ASP A 613 3.41 18.72 -1.67
C ASP A 613 2.09 19.44 -1.33
N ALA A 614 1.28 18.83 -0.45
CA ALA A 614 0.05 19.39 0.09
C ALA A 614 -0.14 18.91 1.54
N ILE A 615 -0.78 19.72 2.39
CA ILE A 615 -1.03 19.40 3.80
C ILE A 615 -2.51 19.63 4.12
N LEU A 616 -3.21 18.60 4.58
CA LEU A 616 -4.61 18.69 5.02
C LEU A 616 -4.72 18.56 6.54
N CYS A 617 -5.51 19.44 7.13
CA CYS A 617 -5.92 19.36 8.53
C CYS A 617 -7.29 18.68 8.62
N ILE A 618 -7.41 17.61 9.40
CA ILE A 618 -8.69 16.98 9.69
C ILE A 618 -9.18 17.52 11.03
N ALA A 619 -10.18 18.39 11.01
CA ALA A 619 -10.84 18.89 12.20
C ALA A 619 -11.98 17.92 12.57
N THR A 620 -11.84 17.20 13.68
CA THR A 620 -12.87 16.28 14.14
C THR A 620 -14.09 17.03 14.71
N PRO A 621 -15.26 16.37 14.83
CA PRO A 621 -16.48 17.03 15.31
C PRO A 621 -16.28 17.79 16.63
N GLY A 622 -16.78 19.02 16.67
CA GLY A 622 -16.68 19.91 17.83
C GLY A 622 -15.57 20.97 17.74
N VAL A 623 -14.62 20.83 16.81
CA VAL A 623 -13.58 21.86 16.59
C VAL A 623 -14.17 23.10 15.91
N ASP A 624 -13.92 24.29 16.48
CA ASP A 624 -14.30 25.57 15.85
C ASP A 624 -13.32 25.94 14.73
N VAL A 625 -13.53 25.39 13.54
CA VAL A 625 -12.69 25.64 12.36
C VAL A 625 -12.69 27.12 11.97
N SER A 626 -13.78 27.85 12.22
CA SER A 626 -13.88 29.27 11.88
C SER A 626 -12.89 30.12 12.66
N ALA A 627 -12.58 29.72 13.91
CA ALA A 627 -11.59 30.39 14.75
C ALA A 627 -10.14 30.06 14.35
N LEU A 628 -9.90 28.95 13.65
CA LEU A 628 -8.56 28.47 13.32
C LEU A 628 -8.12 28.80 11.88
N GLN A 629 -9.07 29.07 10.99
CA GLN A 629 -8.86 29.17 9.53
C GLN A 629 -7.66 30.05 9.13
N ASP A 630 -7.59 31.27 9.67
CA ASP A 630 -6.50 32.22 9.34
C ASP A 630 -5.14 31.70 9.80
N SER A 631 -5.06 31.13 11.00
CA SER A 631 -3.81 30.59 11.56
C SER A 631 -3.34 29.35 10.79
N LEU A 632 -4.26 28.46 10.43
CA LEU A 632 -3.94 27.27 9.61
C LEU A 632 -3.46 27.67 8.20
N ALA A 633 -4.08 28.69 7.60
CA ALA A 633 -3.65 29.24 6.32
C ALA A 633 -2.22 29.82 6.40
N GLU A 634 -1.92 30.58 7.45
CA GLU A 634 -0.59 31.17 7.68
C GLU A 634 0.51 30.11 7.91
N LEU A 635 0.16 28.98 8.53
CA LEU A 635 1.09 27.85 8.73
C LEU A 635 1.40 27.12 7.41
N GLY A 636 0.53 27.21 6.41
CA GLY A 636 0.69 26.53 5.12
C GLY A 636 -0.20 25.29 4.95
N VAL A 637 -1.27 25.16 5.72
CA VAL A 637 -2.31 24.15 5.47
C VAL A 637 -2.98 24.43 4.13
N THR A 638 -3.18 23.40 3.33
CA THR A 638 -3.75 23.47 1.97
C THR A 638 -5.29 23.43 2.00
N ALA A 639 -5.89 22.62 2.87
CA ALA A 639 -7.33 22.59 3.12
C ALA A 639 -7.64 22.00 4.51
N VAL A 640 -8.85 22.26 4.99
CA VAL A 640 -9.41 21.60 6.18
C VAL A 640 -10.51 20.63 5.74
N ILE A 641 -10.52 19.44 6.34
CA ILE A 641 -11.64 18.51 6.28
C ILE A 641 -12.31 18.56 7.64
N ASP A 642 -13.52 19.09 7.69
CA ASP A 642 -14.27 19.31 8.92
C ASP A 642 -15.33 18.22 9.09
N GLY A 643 -15.12 17.37 10.09
CA GLY A 643 -16.04 16.30 10.48
C GLY A 643 -17.37 16.81 11.04
N GLY A 644 -17.40 18.05 11.54
CA GLY A 644 -18.56 18.72 12.14
C GLY A 644 -19.38 19.57 11.17
N ALA A 645 -18.82 19.96 10.03
CA ALA A 645 -19.48 20.87 9.09
C ALA A 645 -20.59 20.18 8.29
N ALA A 646 -21.69 20.92 8.07
CA ALA A 646 -22.79 20.49 7.20
C ALA A 646 -22.63 20.93 5.74
N GLU A 647 -21.79 21.94 5.48
CA GLU A 647 -21.61 22.50 4.15
C GLU A 647 -20.17 22.97 3.89
N ASN A 648 -19.77 22.95 2.62
CA ASN A 648 -18.47 23.40 2.15
C ASN A 648 -18.30 24.91 2.33
N GLN A 649 -17.10 25.35 2.68
CA GLN A 649 -16.76 26.78 2.80
C GLN A 649 -15.66 27.16 1.82
N THR A 650 -15.97 28.13 0.95
CA THR A 650 -15.02 28.71 -0.01
C THR A 650 -14.39 29.96 0.60
N GLY A 651 -13.16 29.82 1.09
CA GLY A 651 -12.40 30.89 1.76
C GLY A 651 -10.94 30.93 1.31
N ALA A 652 -10.12 31.70 2.02
CA ALA A 652 -8.66 31.70 1.82
C ALA A 652 -8.05 30.32 2.09
N LEU A 653 -8.62 29.60 3.07
CA LEU A 653 -8.39 28.18 3.31
C LEU A 653 -9.69 27.42 3.06
N PRO A 654 -9.77 26.59 2.00
CA PRO A 654 -10.96 25.80 1.69
C PRO A 654 -11.29 24.80 2.81
N VAL A 655 -12.57 24.67 3.15
CA VAL A 655 -13.08 23.70 4.12
C VAL A 655 -14.07 22.77 3.45
N LEU A 656 -13.76 21.48 3.46
CA LEU A 656 -14.65 20.41 3.04
C LEU A 656 -15.49 19.97 4.23
N ALA A 657 -16.81 19.97 4.08
CA ALA A 657 -17.69 19.25 5.00
C ALA A 657 -17.54 17.75 4.75
N ALA A 658 -17.11 17.01 5.77
CA ALA A 658 -17.07 15.56 5.70
C ALA A 658 -18.51 15.01 5.60
N GLY A 659 -18.67 13.89 4.91
CA GLY A 659 -19.96 13.26 4.73
C GLY A 659 -20.58 12.81 6.06
N HIS A 660 -21.59 13.54 6.54
CA HIS A 660 -22.27 13.27 7.82
C HIS A 660 -23.15 12.01 7.73
N ALA A 661 -22.93 11.04 8.63
CA ALA A 661 -23.79 9.86 8.82
C ALA A 661 -24.18 9.09 7.54
N LEU A 662 -23.28 9.04 6.54
CA LEU A 662 -23.53 8.44 5.21
C LEU A 662 -24.71 9.07 4.42
N GLU A 663 -25.14 10.30 4.72
CA GLU A 663 -26.08 11.04 3.85
C GLU A 663 -25.44 11.45 2.52
N GLY A 664 -24.11 11.53 2.51
CA GLY A 664 -23.25 11.65 1.34
C GLY A 664 -21.78 11.46 1.71
N VAL A 665 -20.90 11.44 0.72
CA VAL A 665 -19.44 11.40 0.91
C VAL A 665 -18.87 12.74 0.47
N GLY A 666 -18.22 13.45 1.39
CA GLY A 666 -17.57 14.73 1.09
C GLY A 666 -16.47 14.53 0.05
N ARG A 667 -16.33 15.47 -0.90
CA ARG A 667 -15.34 15.39 -1.96
C ARG A 667 -14.61 16.73 -2.16
N LEU A 668 -13.29 16.67 -2.17
CA LEU A 668 -12.45 17.72 -2.75
C LEU A 668 -11.49 17.10 -3.76
N ASN A 669 -10.98 17.93 -4.67
CA ASN A 669 -9.92 17.55 -5.58
C ASN A 669 -8.69 18.39 -5.24
N LEU A 670 -7.56 17.73 -4.96
CA LEU A 670 -6.25 18.36 -4.94
C LEU A 670 -5.75 18.40 -6.37
N VAL A 671 -5.62 19.59 -6.94
CA VAL A 671 -5.12 19.77 -8.31
C VAL A 671 -3.70 20.33 -8.24
N PHE A 672 -2.75 19.44 -8.49
CA PHE A 672 -1.34 19.78 -8.60
C PHE A 672 -1.09 20.41 -9.95
N THR A 673 -0.66 21.67 -9.92
CA THR A 673 -0.56 22.51 -11.10
C THR A 673 0.83 22.48 -11.70
N GLN A 674 0.89 22.79 -13.00
CA GLN A 674 2.13 23.05 -13.71
C GLN A 674 3.03 24.03 -12.91
N GLY A 675 4.28 23.65 -12.64
CA GLY A 675 5.24 24.45 -11.86
C GLY A 675 5.27 24.22 -10.34
N GLY A 676 4.57 23.20 -9.83
CA GLY A 676 4.76 22.66 -8.47
C GLY A 676 3.86 23.24 -7.38
N GLY A 677 2.74 23.87 -7.75
CA GLY A 677 1.71 24.31 -6.80
C GLY A 677 0.60 23.28 -6.61
N CYS A 678 -0.22 23.45 -5.57
CA CYS A 678 -1.47 22.70 -5.37
C CYS A 678 -2.61 23.69 -5.15
N ARG A 679 -3.69 23.56 -5.90
CA ARG A 679 -4.96 24.24 -5.61
C ARG A 679 -6.01 23.22 -5.17
N VAL A 680 -7.00 23.66 -4.42
CA VAL A 680 -8.11 22.82 -3.95
C VAL A 680 -9.38 23.21 -4.67
N GLU A 681 -10.06 22.22 -5.23
CA GLU A 681 -11.39 22.38 -5.80
C GLU A 681 -12.39 21.60 -4.94
N LEU A 682 -13.24 22.32 -4.21
CA LEU A 682 -14.35 21.72 -3.47
C LEU A 682 -15.40 21.26 -4.47
N ALA A 683 -15.83 20.00 -4.35
CA ALA A 683 -16.90 19.43 -5.17
C ALA A 683 -18.15 19.20 -4.32
N ASP A 684 -19.30 19.07 -5.00
CA ASP A 684 -20.51 18.63 -4.33
C ASP A 684 -20.30 17.23 -3.72
N PRO A 685 -20.86 16.96 -2.52
CA PRO A 685 -20.76 15.63 -1.92
C PRO A 685 -21.42 14.59 -2.82
N VAL A 686 -20.83 13.39 -2.87
CA VAL A 686 -21.44 12.25 -3.54
C VAL A 686 -22.62 11.79 -2.69
N ALA A 687 -23.82 12.22 -3.05
CA ALA A 687 -25.03 11.96 -2.28
C ALA A 687 -25.35 10.45 -2.23
N ALA A 688 -25.98 10.00 -1.14
CA ALA A 688 -26.42 8.61 -0.97
C ALA A 688 -27.22 8.07 -2.17
N GLY A 689 -28.11 8.89 -2.75
CA GLY A 689 -28.87 8.51 -3.95
C GLY A 689 -28.01 8.23 -5.19
N THR A 690 -26.86 8.89 -5.33
CA THR A 690 -25.89 8.62 -6.41
C THR A 690 -25.16 7.31 -6.14
N LEU A 691 -24.71 7.10 -4.90
CA LEU A 691 -24.07 5.85 -4.49
C LEU A 691 -24.94 4.62 -4.77
N LEU A 692 -26.26 4.70 -4.50
CA LEU A 692 -27.20 3.63 -4.83
C LEU A 692 -27.38 3.42 -6.34
N ALA A 693 -27.38 4.50 -7.12
CA ALA A 693 -27.51 4.41 -8.56
C ALA A 693 -26.28 3.73 -9.16
N ASP A 694 -25.09 4.05 -8.66
CA ASP A 694 -23.83 3.45 -9.08
C ASP A 694 -23.74 1.97 -8.65
N ARG A 695 -24.25 1.63 -7.46
CA ARG A 695 -24.42 0.23 -7.02
C ARG A 695 -25.21 -0.60 -8.03
N ALA A 696 -26.31 -0.08 -8.54
CA ALA A 696 -27.12 -0.78 -9.55
C ALA A 696 -26.36 -1.00 -10.88
N ALA A 697 -25.30 -0.23 -11.15
CA ALA A 697 -24.38 -0.50 -12.25
C ALA A 697 -23.37 -1.59 -11.89
N TRP A 698 -22.77 -1.53 -10.69
CA TRP A 698 -21.81 -2.54 -10.23
C TRP A 698 -22.42 -3.94 -10.07
N GLU A 699 -23.68 -4.03 -9.64
CA GLU A 699 -24.42 -5.31 -9.54
C GLU A 699 -24.52 -6.04 -10.89
N GLN A 700 -24.43 -5.32 -12.02
CA GLN A 700 -24.46 -5.92 -13.36
C GLN A 700 -23.18 -6.69 -13.71
N TYR A 701 -22.07 -6.43 -13.01
CA TYR A 701 -20.81 -7.16 -13.16
C TYR A 701 -20.79 -8.50 -12.40
N GLY A 702 -21.82 -8.79 -11.58
CA GLY A 702 -22.04 -10.05 -10.87
C GLY A 702 -21.18 -10.25 -9.61
N ASP A 703 -21.62 -11.14 -8.72
CA ASP A 703 -20.83 -11.64 -7.57
C ASP A 703 -19.54 -12.25 -8.13
N GLY A 704 -18.38 -11.68 -7.81
CA GLY A 704 -17.06 -11.95 -8.39
C GLY A 704 -16.53 -13.39 -8.31
N GLY A 705 -17.40 -14.38 -8.10
CA GLY A 705 -17.16 -15.81 -8.01
C GLY A 705 -17.49 -16.62 -9.26
N GLN A 706 -17.10 -16.20 -10.46
CA GLN A 706 -16.71 -17.12 -11.55
C GLN A 706 -15.63 -16.45 -12.40
N GLN A 707 -14.36 -16.66 -12.03
CA GLN A 707 -13.32 -16.70 -13.05
C GLN A 707 -13.71 -17.81 -14.03
N GLU A 708 -14.24 -17.45 -15.20
CA GLU A 708 -14.13 -18.31 -16.35
C GLU A 708 -12.64 -18.62 -16.51
N THR A 709 -12.26 -19.88 -16.28
CA THR A 709 -11.05 -20.48 -16.85
C THR A 709 -10.85 -19.85 -18.22
N PRO A 710 -9.66 -19.32 -18.57
CA PRO A 710 -9.45 -18.81 -19.91
C PRO A 710 -9.82 -19.93 -20.87
N ALA A 711 -10.89 -19.71 -21.64
CA ALA A 711 -11.23 -20.62 -22.71
C ALA A 711 -9.97 -20.73 -23.57
N ALA A 712 -9.51 -21.97 -23.76
CA ALA A 712 -8.37 -22.28 -24.59
C ALA A 712 -8.40 -21.41 -25.85
N SER A 713 -7.28 -20.76 -26.16
CA SER A 713 -7.12 -19.89 -27.33
C SER A 713 -7.73 -20.56 -28.55
N ASP A 714 -8.91 -20.11 -28.96
CA ASP A 714 -9.49 -20.57 -30.21
C ASP A 714 -8.66 -19.91 -31.31
N ALA A 715 -8.14 -20.74 -32.21
CA ALA A 715 -7.16 -20.34 -33.19
C ALA A 715 -7.66 -19.13 -34.01
N ALA A 716 -6.81 -18.11 -34.11
CA ALA A 716 -7.05 -16.89 -34.89
C ALA A 716 -7.62 -17.20 -36.28
N ASP A 717 -8.85 -16.74 -36.53
CA ASP A 717 -9.46 -16.64 -37.86
C ASP A 717 -9.00 -15.31 -38.50
N PRO A 718 -8.09 -15.33 -39.50
CA PRO A 718 -7.49 -14.12 -40.03
C PRO A 718 -8.42 -13.31 -40.97
N GLU A 719 -9.67 -13.73 -41.18
CA GLU A 719 -10.59 -13.05 -42.12
C GLU A 719 -11.59 -12.09 -41.44
N LYS A 720 -11.55 -11.91 -40.11
CA LYS A 720 -12.51 -11.05 -39.39
C LYS A 720 -12.03 -9.64 -39.00
N ASP A 721 -10.73 -9.34 -39.12
CA ASP A 721 -10.13 -8.09 -38.61
C ASP A 721 -9.89 -6.97 -39.64
N THR A 722 -10.63 -6.94 -40.75
CA THR A 722 -10.51 -5.84 -41.73
C THR A 722 -11.63 -4.79 -41.70
N ALA A 723 -12.28 -4.59 -40.55
CA ALA A 723 -13.27 -3.52 -40.41
C ALA A 723 -13.29 -2.92 -38.98
N ALA A 724 -12.19 -2.27 -38.58
CA ALA A 724 -12.16 -1.37 -37.43
C ALA A 724 -11.51 -0.04 -37.86
N ASP A 725 -12.18 0.68 -38.78
CA ASP A 725 -11.85 2.06 -39.16
C ASP A 725 -13.12 2.91 -39.00
N ALA A 726 -13.40 3.28 -37.75
CA ALA A 726 -14.10 4.48 -37.32
C ALA A 726 -14.25 4.38 -35.80
N ALA A 727 -13.35 5.05 -35.06
CA ALA A 727 -13.56 5.27 -33.63
C ALA A 727 -14.88 6.01 -33.46
N ASP A 728 -15.85 5.34 -32.83
CA ASP A 728 -17.04 6.00 -32.30
C ASP A 728 -16.59 6.82 -31.09
N PRO A 729 -16.64 8.16 -31.11
CA PRO A 729 -16.25 8.99 -29.98
C PRO A 729 -17.20 8.87 -28.77
N SER A 730 -18.21 7.99 -28.83
CA SER A 730 -19.12 7.67 -27.73
C SER A 730 -18.89 6.28 -27.10
N ALA A 731 -17.91 5.50 -27.57
CA ALA A 731 -17.53 4.25 -26.91
C ALA A 731 -16.73 4.56 -25.61
N PRO A 732 -17.08 3.96 -24.45
CA PRO A 732 -16.26 4.04 -23.25
C PRO A 732 -14.83 3.58 -23.55
N THR A 733 -13.84 4.26 -22.99
CA THR A 733 -12.43 3.88 -23.12
C THR A 733 -12.15 2.65 -22.25
N GLU A 734 -11.22 1.77 -22.64
CA GLU A 734 -10.85 0.55 -21.88
C GLU A 734 -10.52 0.82 -20.39
N ARG A 735 -10.07 2.05 -20.05
CA ARG A 735 -9.79 2.47 -18.68
C ARG A 735 -11.05 2.77 -17.86
N ALA A 736 -12.12 3.26 -18.49
CA ALA A 736 -13.41 3.46 -17.81
C ALA A 736 -13.99 2.11 -17.39
N ASP A 737 -13.94 1.11 -18.27
CA ASP A 737 -14.40 -0.25 -17.96
C ASP A 737 -13.56 -0.90 -16.84
N GLN A 738 -12.24 -0.67 -16.80
CA GLN A 738 -11.39 -1.15 -15.72
C GLN A 738 -11.70 -0.50 -14.37
N ALA A 739 -11.94 0.82 -14.34
CA ALA A 739 -12.30 1.52 -13.12
C ALA A 739 -13.65 1.02 -12.57
N GLU A 740 -14.65 0.82 -13.44
CA GLU A 740 -15.95 0.26 -13.04
C GLU A 740 -15.81 -1.16 -12.46
N GLN A 741 -14.97 -2.01 -13.07
CA GLN A 741 -14.67 -3.35 -12.54
C GLN A 741 -13.96 -3.31 -11.19
N GLN A 742 -13.03 -2.38 -10.99
CA GLN A 742 -12.36 -2.18 -9.70
C GLN A 742 -13.35 -1.70 -8.63
N GLY A 743 -14.28 -0.81 -8.98
CA GLY A 743 -15.38 -0.40 -8.12
C GLY A 743 -16.26 -1.59 -7.70
N ALA A 744 -16.67 -2.41 -8.66
CA ALA A 744 -17.46 -3.61 -8.37
C ALA A 744 -16.70 -4.62 -7.49
N ALA A 745 -15.42 -4.86 -7.76
CA ALA A 745 -14.60 -5.74 -6.92
C ALA A 745 -14.47 -5.22 -5.48
N ALA A 746 -14.25 -3.92 -5.31
CA ALA A 746 -14.20 -3.28 -4.00
C ALA A 746 -15.55 -3.35 -3.27
N TYR A 747 -16.67 -3.17 -3.98
CA TYR A 747 -18.02 -3.32 -3.44
C TYR A 747 -18.21 -4.70 -2.81
N TYR A 748 -18.01 -5.77 -3.58
CA TYR A 748 -18.28 -7.13 -3.12
C TYR A 748 -17.32 -7.57 -2.02
N ALA A 749 -16.05 -7.15 -2.07
CA ALA A 749 -15.10 -7.40 -1.00
C ALA A 749 -15.55 -6.74 0.31
N ALA A 750 -16.00 -5.48 0.25
CA ALA A 750 -16.51 -4.77 1.41
C ALA A 750 -17.82 -5.39 1.94
N VAL A 751 -18.76 -5.78 1.07
CA VAL A 751 -19.99 -6.47 1.47
C VAL A 751 -19.69 -7.73 2.26
N ALA A 752 -18.78 -8.59 1.78
CA ALA A 752 -18.42 -9.82 2.47
C ALA A 752 -17.89 -9.56 3.89
N VAL A 753 -17.04 -8.53 4.05
CA VAL A 753 -16.53 -8.12 5.37
C VAL A 753 -17.64 -7.60 6.26
N LEU A 754 -18.52 -6.74 5.75
CA LEU A 754 -19.62 -6.16 6.54
C LEU A 754 -20.63 -7.24 6.98
N GLU A 755 -20.94 -8.21 6.12
CA GLU A 755 -21.82 -9.34 6.45
C GLU A 755 -21.18 -10.27 7.50
N GLU A 756 -19.87 -10.50 7.45
CA GLU A 756 -19.15 -11.27 8.48
C GLU A 756 -19.18 -10.58 9.85
N LEU A 757 -19.04 -9.24 9.86
CA LEU A 757 -19.18 -8.45 11.09
C LEU A 757 -20.61 -8.58 11.65
N ASP A 758 -21.64 -8.42 10.82
CA ASP A 758 -23.06 -8.58 11.24
C ASP A 758 -23.36 -9.97 11.81
N ALA A 759 -22.82 -11.01 11.16
CA ALA A 759 -22.97 -12.38 11.64
C ALA A 759 -22.25 -12.59 12.98
N SER A 760 -21.06 -12.00 13.14
CA SER A 760 -20.29 -12.06 14.38
C SER A 760 -20.98 -11.34 15.53
N ASP A 761 -21.54 -10.16 15.28
CA ASP A 761 -22.31 -9.39 16.27
C ASP A 761 -23.51 -10.22 16.79
N THR A 762 -24.23 -10.89 15.89
CA THR A 762 -25.35 -11.77 16.25
C THR A 762 -24.91 -12.92 17.18
N SER A 763 -23.73 -13.49 16.95
CA SER A 763 -23.16 -14.55 17.81
C SER A 763 -22.75 -14.01 19.19
N ILE A 764 -22.11 -12.84 19.22
CA ILE A 764 -21.64 -12.16 20.43
C ILE A 764 -22.81 -11.76 21.34
N LEU A 765 -23.92 -11.30 20.75
CA LEU A 765 -25.13 -10.88 21.46
C LEU A 765 -25.76 -11.99 22.30
N ASN A 766 -25.80 -13.22 21.77
CA ASN A 766 -26.46 -14.35 22.39
C ASN A 766 -25.59 -15.11 23.40
N THR A 767 -24.31 -14.75 23.51
CA THR A 767 -23.39 -15.39 24.44
C THR A 767 -23.66 -14.89 25.87
N PRO A 768 -23.80 -15.79 26.86
CA PRO A 768 -23.86 -15.40 28.28
C PRO A 768 -22.64 -14.57 28.68
N LEU A 769 -22.89 -13.43 29.32
CA LEU A 769 -21.86 -12.53 29.83
C LEU A 769 -21.52 -12.85 31.28
N PHE A 770 -22.53 -13.02 32.13
CA PHE A 770 -22.40 -13.38 33.54
C PHE A 770 -23.68 -14.05 34.05
N THR A 771 -23.63 -14.67 35.23
CA THR A 771 -24.81 -15.21 35.90
C THR A 771 -25.30 -14.22 36.97
N TYR A 772 -26.54 -13.75 36.83
CA TYR A 772 -27.22 -12.93 37.82
C TYR A 772 -27.94 -13.80 38.85
N ALA A 773 -27.53 -13.72 40.12
CA ALA A 773 -28.05 -14.57 41.17
C ALA A 773 -28.74 -13.77 42.28
N ALA A 774 -29.71 -14.42 42.93
CA ALA A 774 -30.33 -13.89 44.13
C ALA A 774 -29.30 -13.87 45.28
N ASN A 775 -29.38 -12.84 46.12
CA ASN A 775 -28.58 -12.77 47.33
C ASN A 775 -29.17 -13.74 48.38
N PRO A 776 -28.48 -14.84 48.72
CA PRO A 776 -29.04 -15.85 49.62
C PRO A 776 -29.14 -15.37 51.07
N ASP A 777 -28.37 -14.34 51.42
CA ASP A 777 -28.26 -13.81 52.78
C ASP A 777 -29.15 -12.58 53.01
N ALA A 778 -29.76 -12.03 51.96
CA ALA A 778 -30.59 -10.83 52.04
C ALA A 778 -32.07 -11.14 52.36
N GLY A 779 -32.65 -10.40 53.31
CA GLY A 779 -34.10 -10.43 53.55
C GLY A 779 -34.92 -9.72 52.46
N ARG A 780 -34.30 -8.73 51.78
CA ARG A 780 -34.79 -7.96 50.61
C ARG A 780 -33.61 -7.44 49.82
N THR A 781 -33.65 -7.42 48.49
CA THR A 781 -32.62 -6.81 47.63
C THR A 781 -33.08 -5.46 47.07
N ILE A 782 -32.13 -4.58 46.74
CA ILE A 782 -32.45 -3.37 45.95
C ILE A 782 -32.85 -3.76 44.51
N SER A 783 -33.49 -2.84 43.78
CA SER A 783 -33.80 -3.05 42.36
C SER A 783 -32.57 -2.79 41.47
N TYR A 784 -32.58 -3.31 40.23
CA TYR A 784 -31.50 -3.06 39.29
C TYR A 784 -31.39 -1.55 38.93
N ALA A 785 -32.52 -0.85 38.80
CA ALA A 785 -32.52 0.60 38.62
C ALA A 785 -31.91 1.36 39.81
N ASN A 786 -32.14 0.91 41.07
CA ASN A 786 -31.47 1.52 42.23
C ASN A 786 -29.96 1.28 42.21
N TYR A 787 -29.52 0.10 41.76
CA TYR A 787 -28.10 -0.22 41.59
C TYR A 787 -27.46 0.70 40.55
N LEU A 788 -28.06 0.85 39.37
CA LEU A 788 -27.55 1.73 38.32
C LEU A 788 -27.46 3.19 38.79
N ALA A 789 -28.50 3.71 39.46
CA ALA A 789 -28.43 5.06 40.03
C ALA A 789 -27.29 5.21 41.06
N THR A 790 -26.95 4.14 41.78
CA THR A 790 -25.81 4.12 42.72
C THR A 790 -24.49 4.10 41.96
N LEU A 791 -24.36 3.24 40.95
CA LEU A 791 -23.19 3.21 40.06
C LEU A 791 -22.94 4.57 39.41
N TYR A 792 -23.98 5.25 38.92
CA TYR A 792 -23.84 6.56 38.29
C TYR A 792 -23.35 7.61 39.30
N GLU A 793 -23.87 7.61 40.54
CA GLU A 793 -23.35 8.47 41.62
C GLU A 793 -21.89 8.13 41.91
N GLU A 794 -21.54 6.86 42.05
CA GLU A 794 -20.16 6.41 42.34
C GLU A 794 -19.18 6.83 41.24
N ILE A 795 -19.53 6.65 39.96
CA ILE A 795 -18.70 7.09 38.83
C ILE A 795 -18.45 8.61 38.92
N ALA A 796 -19.51 9.40 39.14
CA ALA A 796 -19.35 10.84 39.24
C ALA A 796 -18.54 11.27 40.48
N GLU A 797 -18.80 10.66 41.64
CA GLU A 797 -18.10 10.93 42.90
C GLU A 797 -16.61 10.58 42.83
N ASN A 798 -16.26 9.50 42.13
CA ASN A 798 -14.87 9.11 41.90
C ASN A 798 -14.12 10.12 41.02
N ASP A 799 -14.83 10.93 40.21
CA ASP A 799 -14.27 12.00 39.38
C ASP A 799 -14.36 13.39 40.02
N ARG A 800 -14.73 13.49 41.31
CA ARG A 800 -14.99 14.78 42.00
C ARG A 800 -13.82 15.77 41.91
N SER A 801 -12.58 15.29 41.86
CA SER A 801 -11.38 16.15 41.73
C SER A 801 -11.28 16.89 40.39
N HIS A 802 -12.01 16.44 39.36
CA HIS A 802 -12.01 17.03 38.02
C HIS A 802 -13.30 17.80 37.71
N TRP A 803 -14.22 17.92 38.67
CA TRP A 803 -15.42 18.72 38.48
C TRP A 803 -15.09 20.22 38.33
N PRO A 804 -15.89 20.99 37.57
CA PRO A 804 -15.64 22.42 37.40
C PRO A 804 -15.63 23.18 38.73
N GLU A 805 -14.87 24.29 38.78
CA GLU A 805 -14.74 25.13 39.98
C GLU A 805 -16.11 25.59 40.49
N GLY A 806 -16.33 25.47 41.81
CA GLY A 806 -17.59 25.82 42.46
C GLY A 806 -18.53 24.64 42.74
N TRP A 807 -18.25 23.46 42.18
CA TRP A 807 -19.07 22.25 42.38
C TRP A 807 -18.43 21.19 43.29
N ALA A 808 -17.19 21.40 43.73
CA ALA A 808 -16.42 20.41 44.49
C ALA A 808 -17.09 19.92 45.80
N GLU A 809 -17.96 20.74 46.41
CA GLU A 809 -18.71 20.42 47.63
C GLU A 809 -20.20 20.16 47.38
N ALA A 810 -20.65 20.20 46.11
CA ALA A 810 -22.04 19.97 45.77
C ALA A 810 -22.40 18.48 45.89
N GLU A 811 -23.64 18.21 46.30
CA GLU A 811 -24.19 16.86 46.27
C GLU A 811 -24.66 16.52 44.84
N VAL A 812 -24.29 15.34 44.35
CA VAL A 812 -24.80 14.78 43.11
C VAL A 812 -25.95 13.82 43.40
N THR A 813 -26.97 13.83 42.54
CA THR A 813 -28.05 12.85 42.57
C THR A 813 -28.03 11.99 41.31
N GLY A 814 -27.85 10.68 41.48
CA GLY A 814 -27.93 9.70 40.40
C GLY A 814 -29.37 9.41 40.07
N VAL A 815 -29.66 9.44 38.78
CA VAL A 815 -30.99 9.17 38.23
C VAL A 815 -30.88 8.13 37.11
N ALA A 816 -31.62 7.04 37.24
CA ALA A 816 -31.73 6.00 36.23
C ALA A 816 -33.17 5.91 35.72
N GLY A 817 -33.36 6.12 34.42
CA GLY A 817 -34.65 6.03 33.73
C GLY A 817 -34.61 4.99 32.62
N GLY A 818 -35.79 4.51 32.21
CA GLY A 818 -35.89 3.55 31.09
C GLY A 818 -35.23 2.17 31.34
N VAL A 819 -34.98 1.81 32.61
CA VAL A 819 -34.31 0.56 32.98
C VAL A 819 -35.31 -0.59 33.06
N THR A 820 -34.97 -1.73 32.44
CA THR A 820 -35.71 -2.99 32.60
C THR A 820 -35.04 -3.87 33.66
N GLU A 821 -35.81 -4.44 34.58
CA GLU A 821 -35.27 -5.36 35.60
C GLU A 821 -34.78 -6.67 34.98
N LEU A 822 -33.60 -7.13 35.41
CA LEU A 822 -33.01 -8.39 34.96
C LEU A 822 -33.64 -9.60 35.68
N GLU A 823 -33.83 -10.70 34.95
CA GLU A 823 -34.25 -11.98 35.53
C GLU A 823 -33.05 -12.77 36.07
N TYR A 824 -33.23 -13.52 37.17
CA TYR A 824 -32.17 -14.38 37.69
C TYR A 824 -31.83 -15.50 36.71
N GLY A 825 -30.53 -15.74 36.51
CA GLY A 825 -30.01 -16.72 35.56
C GLY A 825 -28.86 -16.14 34.75
N ASP A 826 -28.57 -16.78 33.62
CA ASP A 826 -27.53 -16.33 32.71
C ASP A 826 -28.00 -15.09 31.94
N ILE A 827 -27.26 -13.99 32.08
CA ILE A 827 -27.53 -12.74 31.39
C ILE A 827 -26.64 -12.69 30.15
N THR A 828 -27.26 -12.59 28.97
CA THR A 828 -26.53 -12.39 27.71
C THR A 828 -26.21 -10.90 27.52
N ARG A 829 -25.33 -10.59 26.56
CA ARG A 829 -25.06 -9.19 26.18
C ARG A 829 -26.32 -8.49 25.66
N GLN A 830 -27.14 -9.20 24.87
CA GLN A 830 -28.43 -8.68 24.41
C GLN A 830 -29.34 -8.32 25.59
N THR A 831 -29.48 -9.21 26.58
CA THR A 831 -30.33 -8.95 27.75
C THR A 831 -29.85 -7.73 28.55
N LEU A 832 -28.53 -7.55 28.68
CA LEU A 832 -27.99 -6.36 29.33
C LEU A 832 -28.23 -5.09 28.50
N LEU A 833 -28.02 -5.11 27.17
CA LEU A 833 -28.32 -3.98 26.29
C LEU A 833 -29.79 -3.58 26.36
N ASP A 834 -30.72 -4.54 26.26
CA ASP A 834 -32.16 -4.31 26.32
C ASP A 834 -32.62 -3.78 27.70
N SER A 835 -31.79 -3.95 28.73
CA SER A 835 -32.07 -3.43 30.07
C SER A 835 -31.76 -1.94 30.24
N LEU A 836 -31.00 -1.35 29.32
CA LEU A 836 -30.51 0.02 29.37
C LEU A 836 -31.06 0.87 28.20
N PRO A 837 -31.10 2.21 28.33
CA PRO A 837 -31.36 3.09 27.21
C PRO A 837 -30.36 2.89 26.06
N ALA A 838 -30.88 2.66 24.85
CA ALA A 838 -30.06 2.41 23.66
C ALA A 838 -29.21 3.63 23.30
N THR A 839 -27.95 3.38 22.91
CA THR A 839 -27.02 4.39 22.34
C THR A 839 -26.79 5.60 23.25
N ALA A 840 -26.96 5.43 24.56
CA ALA A 840 -26.89 6.50 25.54
C ALA A 840 -25.48 6.63 26.14
N ARG A 841 -25.15 7.85 26.56
CA ARG A 841 -23.90 8.18 27.25
C ARG A 841 -24.18 8.55 28.70
N LEU A 842 -23.29 8.24 29.61
CA LEU A 842 -23.42 8.64 31.01
C LEU A 842 -22.84 10.03 31.21
N VAL A 843 -23.62 10.98 31.71
CA VAL A 843 -23.20 12.38 31.85
C VAL A 843 -23.56 12.97 33.21
N LEU A 844 -22.70 13.85 33.73
CA LEU A 844 -22.98 14.75 34.85
C LEU A 844 -23.50 16.07 34.28
N VAL A 845 -24.64 16.53 34.78
CA VAL A 845 -25.27 17.79 34.32
C VAL A 845 -25.60 18.71 35.49
N SER A 846 -25.51 20.01 35.24
CA SER A 846 -26.12 21.06 36.06
C SER A 846 -27.48 21.44 35.48
N THR A 847 -28.51 21.50 36.32
CA THR A 847 -29.85 21.98 35.94
C THR A 847 -30.51 22.73 37.11
N THR A 848 -31.65 23.36 36.87
CA THR A 848 -32.38 24.07 37.93
C THR A 848 -33.05 23.09 38.89
N ALA A 849 -33.19 23.49 40.16
CA ALA A 849 -33.87 22.69 41.18
C ALA A 849 -35.30 22.28 40.74
N ASP A 850 -36.06 23.19 40.13
CA ASP A 850 -37.41 22.94 39.63
C ASP A 850 -37.44 21.89 38.50
N ALA A 851 -36.47 21.93 37.59
CA ALA A 851 -36.38 20.97 36.49
C ALA A 851 -35.99 19.58 37.00
N ALA A 852 -35.02 19.51 37.90
CA ALA A 852 -34.63 18.26 38.56
C ALA A 852 -35.78 17.65 39.37
N GLN A 853 -36.51 18.47 40.14
CA GLN A 853 -37.67 18.02 40.89
C GLN A 853 -38.78 17.52 39.96
N SER A 854 -39.04 18.22 38.85
CA SER A 854 -40.04 17.80 37.86
C SER A 854 -39.69 16.44 37.23
N LEU A 855 -38.40 16.20 36.92
CA LEU A 855 -37.93 14.92 36.39
C LEU A 855 -38.12 13.78 37.40
N ILE A 856 -37.70 14.02 38.66
CA ILE A 856 -37.73 13.00 39.71
C ILE A 856 -39.15 12.69 40.19
N ASP A 857 -39.96 13.72 40.45
CA ASP A 857 -41.35 13.57 40.90
C ASP A 857 -42.28 13.08 39.79
N GLY A 858 -41.87 13.20 38.53
CA GLY A 858 -42.55 12.62 37.37
C GLY A 858 -42.61 11.09 37.40
N GLY A 859 -41.80 10.43 38.24
CA GLY A 859 -41.82 8.97 38.45
C GLY A 859 -41.23 8.16 37.31
N ALA A 860 -40.63 8.82 36.31
CA ALA A 860 -39.97 8.18 35.16
C ALA A 860 -38.53 7.74 35.47
N VAL A 861 -37.96 8.19 36.59
CA VAL A 861 -36.59 7.91 37.02
C VAL A 861 -36.55 7.37 38.44
N THR A 862 -35.52 6.60 38.74
CA THR A 862 -35.21 6.05 40.06
C THR A 862 -33.91 6.65 40.58
N ARG A 863 -33.82 6.92 41.89
CA ARG A 863 -32.59 7.37 42.57
C ARG A 863 -31.93 6.19 43.30
N THR A 864 -30.81 6.42 43.98
CA THR A 864 -30.27 5.43 44.93
C THR A 864 -31.32 4.97 45.92
N TYR A 865 -31.19 3.74 46.44
CA TYR A 865 -32.22 3.15 47.28
C TYR A 865 -32.59 4.05 48.48
N HIS A 866 -31.59 4.58 49.19
CA HIS A 866 -31.81 5.47 50.33
C HIS A 866 -32.54 6.76 49.95
N LYS A 867 -32.12 7.42 48.86
CA LYS A 867 -32.72 8.68 48.39
C LYS A 867 -34.14 8.47 47.86
N SER A 868 -34.45 7.28 47.33
CA SER A 868 -35.77 6.94 46.80
C SER A 868 -36.86 6.77 47.87
N LEU A 869 -36.50 6.69 49.16
CA LEU A 869 -37.46 6.50 50.26
C LEU A 869 -38.06 7.82 50.77
N THR A 870 -37.53 8.96 50.37
CA THR A 870 -37.99 10.31 50.76
C THR A 870 -38.29 11.16 49.53
N GLY A 871 -39.05 12.25 49.70
CA GLY A 871 -39.22 13.25 48.63
C GLY A 871 -37.88 13.85 48.20
N TYR A 872 -37.79 14.35 46.97
CA TYR A 872 -36.62 15.09 46.52
C TYR A 872 -36.75 16.56 46.92
N GLU A 873 -35.85 17.01 47.79
CA GLU A 873 -35.77 18.38 48.29
C GLU A 873 -34.39 18.96 47.94
N PRO A 874 -34.22 19.52 46.73
CA PRO A 874 -32.92 20.06 46.29
C PRO A 874 -32.50 21.28 47.14
N GLU A 875 -31.21 21.36 47.49
CA GLU A 875 -30.62 22.53 48.16
C GLU A 875 -30.00 23.50 47.14
N GLY A 876 -30.57 24.70 47.01
CA GLY A 876 -30.07 25.77 46.12
C GLY A 876 -30.86 25.90 44.81
N ASP A 877 -30.49 26.89 43.99
CA ASP A 877 -31.20 27.21 42.74
C ASP A 877 -30.82 26.25 41.59
N ASN A 878 -29.58 25.74 41.60
CA ASN A 878 -29.06 24.78 40.63
C ASN A 878 -28.53 23.54 41.36
N VAL A 879 -28.71 22.37 40.76
CA VAL A 879 -28.32 21.07 41.31
C VAL A 879 -27.61 20.21 40.28
N LEU A 880 -26.90 19.19 40.78
CA LEU A 880 -26.21 18.21 39.95
C LEU A 880 -27.00 16.92 39.83
N LEU A 881 -27.22 16.48 38.58
CA LEU A 881 -27.74 15.16 38.27
C LEU A 881 -26.70 14.37 37.47
N VAL A 882 -26.53 13.09 37.78
CA VAL A 882 -25.79 12.16 36.94
C VAL A 882 -26.74 11.09 36.41
N GLY A 883 -26.73 10.88 35.10
CA GLY A 883 -27.64 9.95 34.44
C GLY A 883 -27.32 9.84 32.96
N ASP A 884 -28.03 8.96 32.27
CA ASP A 884 -27.82 8.75 30.84
C ASP A 884 -28.46 9.87 30.00
N THR A 885 -27.90 10.12 28.82
CA THR A 885 -28.35 11.19 27.91
C THR A 885 -29.81 11.03 27.48
N ALA A 886 -30.32 9.81 27.34
CA ALA A 886 -31.71 9.57 26.93
C ALA A 886 -32.69 9.92 28.06
N THR A 887 -32.35 9.58 29.31
CA THR A 887 -33.12 9.96 30.51
C THR A 887 -33.09 11.47 30.73
N LEU A 888 -31.91 12.09 30.64
CA LEU A 888 -31.74 13.52 30.92
C LEU A 888 -32.32 14.42 29.83
N ALA A 889 -32.54 13.91 28.61
CA ALA A 889 -33.27 14.62 27.56
C ALA A 889 -34.68 15.07 28.00
N ALA A 890 -35.29 14.39 28.98
CA ALA A 890 -36.58 14.78 29.56
C ALA A 890 -36.55 16.14 30.30
N LEU A 891 -35.36 16.65 30.66
CA LEU A 891 -35.21 18.01 31.18
C LEU A 891 -35.49 19.08 30.11
N GLY A 892 -35.39 18.72 28.83
CA GLY A 892 -35.52 19.61 27.67
C GLY A 892 -34.20 20.25 27.25
N GLU A 893 -34.04 20.44 25.94
CA GLU A 893 -32.85 21.09 25.36
C GLU A 893 -32.63 22.49 25.93
N GLY A 894 -31.39 22.80 26.30
CA GLY A 894 -31.00 24.10 26.87
C GLY A 894 -31.37 24.30 28.34
N ASN A 895 -32.07 23.34 28.99
CA ASN A 895 -32.41 23.41 30.41
C ASN A 895 -31.36 22.76 31.33
N TYR A 896 -30.31 22.21 30.76
CA TYR A 896 -29.19 21.65 31.49
C TYR A 896 -27.87 21.90 30.76
N THR A 897 -26.78 21.79 31.48
CA THR A 897 -25.42 21.89 30.94
C THR A 897 -24.66 20.64 31.32
N ILE A 898 -24.08 19.95 30.33
CA ILE A 898 -23.17 18.83 30.58
C ILE A 898 -21.88 19.39 31.17
N LEU A 899 -21.55 18.93 32.37
CA LEU A 899 -20.33 19.27 33.08
C LEU A 899 -19.27 18.20 32.87
N ARG A 900 -19.67 16.93 32.87
CA ARG A 900 -18.79 15.78 32.61
C ARG A 900 -19.48 14.74 31.73
N ASP A 901 -18.73 14.06 30.88
CA ASP A 901 -19.18 12.96 30.01
C ASP A 901 -18.31 11.73 30.28
N TYR A 902 -18.91 10.71 30.89
CA TYR A 902 -18.21 9.50 31.34
C TYR A 902 -18.13 8.40 30.28
N GLY A 903 -18.74 8.61 29.11
CA GLY A 903 -18.66 7.66 28.00
C GLY A 903 -19.93 6.84 27.79
N ASP A 904 -19.77 5.68 27.14
CA ASP A 904 -20.88 4.79 26.76
C ASP A 904 -21.50 4.10 27.97
N LEU A 905 -22.82 4.25 28.13
CA LEU A 905 -23.53 3.73 29.29
C LEU A 905 -23.44 2.21 29.41
N PHE A 906 -23.63 1.48 28.31
CA PHE A 906 -23.59 0.02 28.33
C PHE A 906 -22.20 -0.47 28.73
N TRP A 907 -21.17 0.18 28.20
CA TRP A 907 -19.78 -0.16 28.49
C TRP A 907 -19.43 0.07 29.96
N ASP A 908 -19.80 1.22 30.54
CA ASP A 908 -19.57 1.55 31.95
C ASP A 908 -20.23 0.52 32.88
N VAL A 909 -21.51 0.19 32.62
CA VAL A 909 -22.25 -0.81 33.40
C VAL A 909 -21.60 -2.18 33.27
N ARG A 910 -21.24 -2.58 32.05
CA ARG A 910 -20.62 -3.87 31.77
C ARG A 910 -19.27 -4.00 32.48
N MET A 911 -18.41 -2.99 32.43
CA MET A 911 -17.09 -3.03 33.06
C MET A 911 -17.18 -3.06 34.57
N ASN A 912 -18.09 -2.28 35.16
CA ASN A 912 -18.32 -2.34 36.59
C ASN A 912 -18.79 -3.73 37.06
N ILE A 913 -19.69 -4.38 36.31
CA ILE A 913 -20.10 -5.76 36.62
C ILE A 913 -18.92 -6.74 36.45
N ASN A 914 -18.10 -6.56 35.41
CA ASN A 914 -16.90 -7.36 35.19
C ASN A 914 -15.98 -7.33 36.41
N ASP A 915 -15.73 -6.15 36.98
CA ASP A 915 -14.86 -5.96 38.14
C ASP A 915 -15.47 -6.57 39.40
N ASN A 916 -16.77 -6.34 39.64
CA ASN A 916 -17.50 -6.89 40.77
C ASN A 916 -17.65 -8.43 40.74
N THR A 917 -17.41 -9.06 39.59
CA THR A 917 -17.54 -10.51 39.41
C THR A 917 -16.20 -11.21 39.15
N SER A 918 -15.08 -10.53 39.41
CA SER A 918 -13.73 -11.05 39.14
C SER A 918 -13.60 -11.58 37.69
N ASN A 919 -13.89 -10.73 36.71
CA ASN A 919 -13.95 -11.06 35.29
C ASN A 919 -14.99 -12.12 34.94
N PHE A 920 -16.23 -11.94 35.44
CA PHE A 920 -17.37 -12.84 35.21
C PHE A 920 -17.19 -14.28 35.73
N THR A 921 -16.23 -14.49 36.63
CA THR A 921 -16.00 -15.81 37.24
C THR A 921 -16.91 -16.08 38.44
N GLU A 922 -17.42 -15.02 39.05
CA GLU A 922 -18.36 -15.07 40.17
C GLU A 922 -19.75 -14.59 39.76
N ASN A 923 -20.77 -14.98 40.53
CA ASN A 923 -22.14 -14.53 40.29
C ASN A 923 -22.26 -13.05 40.62
N PHE A 924 -22.93 -12.29 39.75
CA PHE A 924 -23.36 -10.93 40.09
C PHE A 924 -24.58 -11.00 41.01
N VAL A 925 -24.54 -10.28 42.13
CA VAL A 925 -25.58 -10.29 43.16
C VAL A 925 -25.83 -8.87 43.64
N LEU A 926 -27.09 -8.43 43.64
CA LEU A 926 -27.45 -7.12 44.19
C LEU A 926 -27.33 -7.09 45.72
N PRO A 927 -26.93 -5.94 46.31
CA PRO A 927 -26.80 -5.80 47.74
C PRO A 927 -28.17 -5.87 48.46
N GLU A 928 -28.12 -6.19 49.76
CA GLU A 928 -29.30 -6.18 50.61
C GLU A 928 -29.86 -4.75 50.75
N ALA A 929 -31.18 -4.62 50.64
CA ALA A 929 -31.88 -3.39 50.89
C ALA A 929 -31.86 -3.07 52.41
N PRO A 930 -31.39 -1.88 52.81
CA PRO A 930 -31.40 -1.43 54.20
C PRO A 930 -32.76 -1.66 54.88
N THR A 931 -32.73 -2.20 56.10
CA THR A 931 -33.95 -2.60 56.83
C THR A 931 -34.89 -1.43 57.18
N TYR A 932 -34.37 -0.20 57.17
CA TYR A 932 -35.11 1.02 57.49
C TYR A 932 -34.76 2.18 56.55
N GLY A 933 -35.77 2.96 56.17
CA GLY A 933 -35.57 4.22 55.45
C GLY A 933 -35.00 5.32 56.33
N VAL A 934 -34.47 6.38 55.68
CA VAL A 934 -33.92 7.57 56.33
C VAL A 934 -34.85 8.05 57.45
N GLY A 935 -34.33 8.18 58.67
CA GLY A 935 -35.08 8.66 59.84
C GLY A 935 -35.79 7.60 60.69
N ARG A 936 -35.66 6.30 60.39
CA ARG A 936 -36.13 5.22 61.28
C ARG A 936 -34.94 4.41 61.79
N ASN A 937 -34.37 4.81 62.94
CA ASN A 937 -33.51 3.90 63.70
C ASN A 937 -34.37 2.83 64.40
N PRO A 938 -33.81 1.63 64.69
CA PRO A 938 -34.55 0.50 65.25
C PRO A 938 -35.27 0.78 66.57
#